data_AF-A0A521XHW7-F1
#
_entry.id   AF-A0A521XHW7-F1
#
_cell.length_a   1.000
_cell.length_b   1.000
_cell.length_c   1.000
_cell.angle_alpha   90.00
_cell.angle_beta   90.00
_cell.angle_gamma   90.00
#
_symmetry.space_group_name_H-M   'P 1'
#
loop_
_entity.id
_entity.type
_entity.pdbx_description
1 polymer ?
#
loop_
_entity_poly.entity_id
_entity_poly.type
_entity_poly.pdbx_seq_one_letter_code
_entity_poly.pdbx_strand_id
1 'polypeptide(L)'
;MVTPASLVAFDRPVLPAAEPDFVAGLRSFGDRTALVAGDVQLTYRELDAAVDDAAARLDGPRRLVAILARRRIDDVVHYLGALRAGLPVLLVPRCRPDAALARYAPDVIVRDGQIVADTRPVLDRDLHSDLAVLLSTSGTTGSPRVVRLSLANLESNAAAVVATLGLTDADRAVTTLEFTYSYGLSVLHSHLAAGAGLVLTELSVTDSAFEDVVRHSGATTMAAVPYTFDLLDRHGTQVLAAPSLRQVTCAGGRLPAPTARRYAELGRRHGFDLVLMYGATEATARMAVLPPHLTASNPGTVGRAIPGGAFRLDDVGDDGVGDLVYSGPNLMLGYAEHPADLARGRDLTEWRTGDRARLTVEGLLEIVGRRAQITKVHGLRVDLADVDRALEEAGLEGVSVALDDALGVAVVGVAAPVATAVASASTGLPPASLRVAVLPALPRLDNGKLDRTATTRAVLAADVARPAPETPSEEQLRRRYEALIGVPVRADQSFADVGGDSLAYVAVSVAVEETLGHLPRDWHRTSVTDLAAALPPGKPSAAPTRLTRQVETSVVVRALAILVVVASHVGMVDIRGGAHLLLALVGFNLARFHLSVADPALRLRRMLRSTGEILVPSFVLLAALALSPFYEWYVLGATSWVIPTTEAPEWRFWFVEALVWVLPLVAVVLRIPWVESLRRGSPWLLPAAATCAVWVASQHLLPDARPASLFSPLAAAWVVLLGWTAAEAHTRRLKLATSLLVVVTVVPSFDASRQWVIPLGLLAILWLPSLRLPSALVPPILRVAQASLYIYLVHWLVLGVLDYGWTALIVSLAAGIVTFHAVRRLQPGVLGMITGAVKAGRRYLSRRAAPLSAVTPKLPAVPARRARPEADRGQRTPVPGAGSAAR
;
A
#
# COMPACT_ATOMS: atom_id res chain seq x y z
N MET A 1 15.97 54.32 -26.53
CA MET A 1 16.12 53.30 -27.58
C MET A 1 17.04 52.22 -27.05
N VAL A 2 16.59 50.98 -26.98
CA VAL A 2 17.41 49.77 -26.78
C VAL A 2 16.89 48.74 -27.78
N THR A 3 17.79 47.95 -28.38
CA THR A 3 17.52 47.12 -29.56
C THR A 3 16.80 45.81 -29.25
N PRO A 4 16.10 45.20 -30.23
CA PRO A 4 15.29 44.01 -30.03
C PRO A 4 16.14 42.72 -29.94
N ALA A 5 15.57 41.71 -29.27
CA ALA A 5 15.91 40.28 -29.39
C ALA A 5 17.41 39.93 -29.43
N SER A 6 18.06 39.94 -28.26
CA SER A 6 19.41 39.37 -28.10
C SER A 6 19.39 37.85 -28.32
N LEU A 7 19.62 37.42 -29.56
CA LEU A 7 20.01 36.06 -29.92
C LEU A 7 21.31 35.71 -29.19
N VAL A 8 21.21 35.15 -27.99
CA VAL A 8 22.32 34.44 -27.34
C VAL A 8 22.49 33.09 -28.07
N ALA A 9 23.04 33.18 -29.28
CA ALA A 9 23.56 32.01 -29.96
C ALA A 9 24.71 31.48 -29.10
N PHE A 10 24.49 30.33 -28.46
CA PHE A 10 25.59 29.55 -27.91
C PHE A 10 26.56 29.26 -29.05
N ASP A 11 27.81 29.66 -28.85
CA ASP A 11 28.89 29.41 -29.81
C ASP A 11 28.91 27.91 -30.11
N ARG A 12 28.66 27.52 -31.36
CA ARG A 12 28.42 26.11 -31.70
C ARG A 12 29.73 25.35 -31.57
N PRO A 13 29.92 24.44 -30.58
CA PRO A 13 31.06 23.55 -30.62
C PRO A 13 30.86 22.64 -31.84
N VAL A 14 31.67 22.87 -32.88
CA VAL A 14 31.70 22.02 -34.07
C VAL A 14 32.19 20.65 -33.60
N LEU A 15 31.29 19.67 -33.59
CA LEU A 15 31.69 18.28 -33.37
C LEU A 15 32.72 17.90 -34.45
N PRO A 16 33.87 17.29 -34.09
CA PRO A 16 34.78 16.75 -35.08
C PRO A 16 34.03 15.71 -35.93
N ALA A 17 34.40 15.60 -37.20
CA ALA A 17 33.67 14.77 -38.16
C ALA A 17 33.73 13.28 -37.78
N ALA A 18 32.54 12.68 -37.63
CA ALA A 18 32.20 11.26 -37.62
C ALA A 18 33.29 10.26 -37.16
N GLU A 19 33.19 9.84 -35.90
CA GLU A 19 33.10 8.42 -35.46
C GLU A 19 32.92 8.37 -33.92
N PRO A 20 32.37 7.29 -33.34
CA PRO A 20 31.82 6.08 -33.97
C PRO A 20 30.28 6.02 -33.95
N ASP A 21 29.71 5.37 -34.97
CA ASP A 21 28.36 4.81 -34.89
C ASP A 21 28.36 3.71 -33.80
N PHE A 22 27.48 3.81 -32.79
CA PHE A 22 27.42 2.82 -31.70
C PHE A 22 26.71 1.51 -32.09
N VAL A 23 26.19 1.42 -33.32
CA VAL A 23 25.54 0.23 -33.91
C VAL A 23 26.48 -0.48 -34.88
N ALA A 24 27.06 0.20 -35.88
CA ALA A 24 28.03 -0.42 -36.80
C ALA A 24 29.47 -0.46 -36.24
N GLY A 25 29.87 0.53 -35.43
CA GLY A 25 31.25 0.70 -34.94
C GLY A 25 31.66 -0.23 -33.80
N LEU A 26 30.76 -1.07 -33.26
CA LEU A 26 31.01 -1.95 -32.11
C LEU A 26 32.33 -2.74 -32.22
N ARG A 27 32.60 -3.32 -33.39
CA ARG A 27 33.81 -4.12 -33.66
C ARG A 27 35.13 -3.38 -33.43
N SER A 28 35.16 -2.05 -33.58
CA SER A 28 36.38 -1.23 -33.46
C SER A 28 36.99 -1.29 -32.06
N PHE A 29 36.17 -1.53 -31.04
CA PHE A 29 36.59 -1.60 -29.65
C PHE A 29 37.25 -2.94 -29.27
N GLY A 30 37.10 -3.98 -30.10
CA GLY A 30 37.83 -5.25 -30.00
C GLY A 30 37.47 -6.10 -28.78
N ASP A 31 38.50 -6.55 -28.04
CA ASP A 31 38.37 -7.45 -26.87
C ASP A 31 38.02 -6.72 -25.55
N ARG A 32 37.66 -5.44 -25.60
CA ARG A 32 37.14 -4.69 -24.44
C ARG A 32 35.80 -5.25 -23.98
N THR A 33 35.53 -5.23 -22.68
CA THR A 33 34.22 -5.64 -22.11
C THR A 33 33.11 -4.67 -22.50
N ALA A 34 32.12 -5.12 -23.26
CA ALA A 34 30.94 -4.34 -23.63
C ALA A 34 29.79 -4.50 -22.62
N LEU A 35 29.44 -5.73 -22.27
CA LEU A 35 28.32 -6.05 -21.36
C LEU A 35 28.77 -6.99 -20.24
N VAL A 36 28.25 -6.77 -19.04
CA VAL A 36 28.43 -7.63 -17.85
C VAL A 36 27.06 -7.92 -17.26
N ALA A 37 26.72 -9.19 -17.02
CA ALA A 37 25.44 -9.62 -16.44
C ALA A 37 25.66 -10.79 -15.47
N GLY A 38 25.87 -10.47 -14.19
CA GLY A 38 26.38 -11.44 -13.22
C GLY A 38 27.78 -11.91 -13.62
N ASP A 39 28.00 -13.22 -13.63
CA ASP A 39 29.28 -13.82 -14.03
C ASP A 39 29.52 -13.82 -15.55
N VAL A 40 28.48 -13.55 -16.35
CA VAL A 40 28.61 -13.50 -17.83
C VAL A 40 29.15 -12.14 -18.25
N GLN A 41 30.19 -12.15 -19.08
CA GLN A 41 30.71 -10.96 -19.75
C GLN A 41 30.74 -11.20 -21.26
N LEU A 42 30.51 -10.13 -22.04
CA LEU A 42 30.72 -10.10 -23.49
C LEU A 42 31.73 -9.01 -23.82
N THR A 43 32.71 -9.35 -24.65
CA THR A 43 33.55 -8.36 -25.33
C THR A 43 32.77 -7.62 -26.41
N TYR A 44 33.31 -6.50 -26.89
CA TYR A 44 32.78 -5.79 -28.05
C TYR A 44 32.79 -6.66 -29.32
N ARG A 45 33.78 -7.54 -29.51
CA ARG A 45 33.80 -8.52 -30.62
C ARG A 45 32.67 -9.55 -30.52
N GLU A 46 32.38 -10.07 -29.33
CA GLU A 46 31.31 -11.05 -29.14
C GLU A 46 29.91 -10.39 -29.21
N LEU A 47 29.77 -9.16 -28.71
CA LEU A 47 28.57 -8.36 -28.89
C LEU A 47 28.33 -8.05 -30.37
N ASP A 48 29.35 -7.63 -31.11
CA ASP A 48 29.29 -7.37 -32.56
C ASP A 48 28.78 -8.60 -33.34
N ALA A 49 29.37 -9.77 -33.08
CA ALA A 49 28.93 -11.03 -33.69
C ALA A 49 27.48 -11.40 -33.30
N ALA A 50 27.10 -11.26 -32.03
CA ALA A 50 25.73 -11.54 -31.57
C ALA A 50 24.69 -10.57 -32.19
N VAL A 51 25.10 -9.33 -32.46
CA VAL A 51 24.29 -8.29 -33.10
C VAL A 51 24.14 -8.53 -34.61
N ASP A 52 25.19 -8.98 -35.32
CA ASP A 52 25.07 -9.47 -36.70
C ASP A 52 24.11 -10.67 -36.79
N ASP A 53 24.26 -11.63 -35.89
CA ASP A 53 23.39 -12.80 -35.76
C ASP A 53 21.91 -12.41 -35.53
N ALA A 54 21.68 -11.36 -34.73
CA ALA A 54 20.34 -10.83 -34.46
C ALA A 54 19.79 -10.03 -35.65
N ALA A 55 20.62 -9.27 -36.36
CA ALA A 55 20.24 -8.58 -37.59
C ALA A 55 19.86 -9.58 -38.70
N ALA A 56 20.65 -10.65 -38.89
CA ALA A 56 20.38 -11.70 -39.85
C ALA A 56 19.09 -12.48 -39.55
N ARG A 57 18.73 -12.67 -38.26
CA ARG A 57 17.42 -13.23 -37.86
C ARG A 57 16.24 -12.28 -38.12
N LEU A 58 16.49 -10.99 -38.29
CA LEU A 58 15.48 -9.96 -38.53
C LEU A 58 15.42 -9.51 -40.01
N ASP A 59 16.27 -10.04 -40.89
CA ASP A 59 16.36 -9.72 -42.32
C ASP A 59 14.99 -9.81 -43.05
N GLY A 60 14.88 -9.06 -44.15
CA GLY A 60 13.67 -8.90 -44.94
C GLY A 60 13.23 -7.44 -45.12
N PRO A 61 11.96 -7.19 -45.51
CA PRO A 61 11.46 -5.85 -45.76
C PRO A 61 11.37 -5.02 -44.47
N ARG A 62 11.47 -3.69 -44.62
CA ARG A 62 11.35 -2.71 -43.53
C ARG A 62 10.05 -2.90 -42.75
N ARG A 63 10.17 -3.30 -41.48
CA ARG A 63 9.08 -3.75 -40.61
C ARG A 63 9.26 -3.27 -39.16
N LEU A 64 8.17 -3.13 -38.40
CA LEU A 64 8.22 -2.59 -37.04
C LEU A 64 8.53 -3.71 -36.03
N VAL A 65 9.66 -3.60 -35.33
CA VAL A 65 10.08 -4.55 -34.28
C VAL A 65 9.69 -3.99 -32.91
N ALA A 66 8.87 -4.69 -32.15
CA ALA A 66 8.60 -4.35 -30.76
C ALA A 66 9.43 -5.20 -29.80
N ILE A 67 10.11 -4.57 -28.84
CA ILE A 67 10.94 -5.27 -27.85
C ILE A 67 10.40 -4.97 -26.45
N LEU A 68 9.98 -6.02 -25.73
CA LEU A 68 9.50 -5.94 -24.34
C LEU A 68 10.69 -5.92 -23.36
N ALA A 69 11.59 -4.95 -23.58
CA ALA A 69 12.96 -4.93 -23.08
C ALA A 69 13.08 -4.92 -21.55
N ARG A 70 14.12 -5.60 -21.07
CA ARG A 70 14.65 -5.60 -19.70
C ARG A 70 16.11 -5.16 -19.72
N ARG A 71 16.72 -5.04 -18.54
CA ARG A 71 18.17 -4.81 -18.38
C ARG A 71 18.94 -6.14 -18.56
N ARG A 72 18.97 -6.67 -19.79
CA ARG A 72 19.53 -7.99 -20.17
C ARG A 72 20.33 -7.95 -21.46
N ILE A 73 21.29 -8.87 -21.59
CA ILE A 73 22.14 -9.04 -22.79
C ILE A 73 21.27 -9.25 -24.04
N ASP A 74 20.35 -10.22 -24.01
CA ASP A 74 19.58 -10.62 -25.20
C ASP A 74 18.67 -9.48 -25.72
N ASP A 75 18.14 -8.66 -24.81
CA ASP A 75 17.29 -7.51 -25.18
C ASP A 75 18.14 -6.37 -25.78
N VAL A 76 19.39 -6.17 -25.33
CA VAL A 76 20.35 -5.25 -25.95
C VAL A 76 20.80 -5.76 -27.33
N VAL A 77 21.08 -7.06 -27.45
CA VAL A 77 21.47 -7.71 -28.71
C VAL A 77 20.37 -7.58 -29.77
N HIS A 78 19.11 -7.87 -29.44
CA HIS A 78 18.00 -7.69 -30.39
C HIS A 78 17.69 -6.21 -30.69
N TYR A 79 17.91 -5.30 -29.72
CA TYR A 79 17.77 -3.86 -29.95
C TYR A 79 18.79 -3.34 -30.96
N LEU A 80 20.08 -3.65 -30.76
CA LEU A 80 21.15 -3.27 -31.68
C LEU A 80 21.05 -4.01 -33.01
N GLY A 81 20.65 -5.28 -33.02
CA GLY A 81 20.44 -6.08 -34.24
C GLY A 81 19.33 -5.52 -35.13
N ALA A 82 18.21 -5.08 -34.52
CA ALA A 82 17.16 -4.40 -35.25
C ALA A 82 17.66 -3.07 -35.86
N LEU A 83 18.41 -2.25 -35.11
CA LEU A 83 19.01 -1.02 -35.64
C LEU A 83 20.04 -1.30 -36.75
N ARG A 84 20.86 -2.37 -36.64
CA ARG A 84 21.84 -2.77 -37.66
C ARG A 84 21.16 -3.27 -38.95
N ALA A 85 20.01 -3.94 -38.83
CA ALA A 85 19.11 -4.23 -39.95
C ALA A 85 18.29 -3.01 -40.44
N GLY A 86 18.53 -1.82 -39.88
CA GLY A 86 17.83 -0.58 -40.20
C GLY A 86 16.36 -0.53 -39.77
N LEU A 87 15.88 -1.49 -38.98
CA LEU A 87 14.47 -1.65 -38.63
C LEU A 87 14.06 -0.71 -37.48
N PRO A 88 12.91 -0.02 -37.58
CA PRO A 88 12.39 0.81 -36.48
C PRO A 88 11.98 -0.05 -35.28
N VAL A 89 12.38 0.38 -34.07
CA VAL A 89 12.11 -0.34 -32.82
C VAL A 89 11.11 0.38 -31.91
N LEU A 90 10.05 -0.31 -31.51
CA LEU A 90 9.11 0.11 -30.47
C LEU A 90 9.48 -0.54 -29.12
N LEU A 91 9.97 0.25 -28.16
CA LEU A 91 10.35 -0.25 -26.84
C LEU A 91 9.14 -0.24 -25.88
N VAL A 92 8.74 -1.42 -25.36
CA VAL A 92 7.46 -1.61 -24.66
C VAL A 92 7.64 -2.07 -23.20
N PRO A 93 7.27 -1.24 -22.19
CA PRO A 93 7.24 -1.66 -20.78
C PRO A 93 6.34 -2.89 -20.51
N ARG A 94 6.89 -3.87 -19.80
CA ARG A 94 6.24 -5.18 -19.55
C ARG A 94 4.99 -5.13 -18.68
N CYS A 95 4.73 -4.04 -17.97
CA CYS A 95 3.65 -3.94 -16.98
C CYS A 95 2.25 -3.79 -17.61
N ARG A 96 2.16 -3.24 -18.83
CA ARG A 96 0.94 -3.11 -19.66
C ARG A 96 1.34 -2.99 -21.14
N PRO A 97 1.82 -4.06 -21.79
CA PRO A 97 2.33 -3.97 -23.16
C PRO A 97 1.19 -3.81 -24.20
N ASP A 98 0.02 -4.35 -23.88
CA ASP A 98 -1.07 -4.62 -24.83
C ASP A 98 -1.59 -3.35 -25.54
N ALA A 99 -1.61 -2.20 -24.86
CA ALA A 99 -2.08 -0.94 -25.43
C ALA A 99 -1.15 -0.37 -26.53
N ALA A 100 0.17 -0.57 -26.39
CA ALA A 100 1.14 -0.16 -27.40
C ALA A 100 1.20 -1.17 -28.55
N LEU A 101 1.19 -2.47 -28.23
CA LEU A 101 1.15 -3.55 -29.20
C LEU A 101 -0.13 -3.52 -30.05
N ALA A 102 -1.31 -3.26 -29.46
CA ALA A 102 -2.57 -3.15 -30.21
C ALA A 102 -2.66 -1.87 -31.05
N ARG A 103 -2.12 -0.73 -30.57
CA ARG A 103 -2.13 0.53 -31.35
C ARG A 103 -1.25 0.44 -32.59
N TYR A 104 -0.01 -0.04 -32.45
CA TYR A 104 0.99 -0.03 -33.53
C TYR A 104 1.14 -1.38 -34.25
N ALA A 105 0.52 -2.44 -33.73
CA ALA A 105 0.42 -3.78 -34.33
C ALA A 105 1.76 -4.31 -34.93
N PRO A 106 2.88 -4.26 -34.18
CA PRO A 106 4.23 -4.50 -34.70
C PRO A 106 4.38 -5.88 -35.35
N ASP A 107 5.14 -5.92 -36.44
CA ASP A 107 5.30 -7.10 -37.30
C ASP A 107 6.18 -8.19 -36.65
N VAL A 108 7.11 -7.78 -35.79
CA VAL A 108 7.96 -8.68 -34.99
C VAL A 108 7.84 -8.31 -33.51
N ILE A 109 7.69 -9.30 -32.63
CA ILE A 109 7.66 -9.08 -31.17
C ILE A 109 8.76 -9.91 -30.51
N VAL A 110 9.70 -9.22 -29.86
CA VAL A 110 10.77 -9.80 -29.04
C VAL A 110 10.39 -9.69 -27.56
N ARG A 111 10.53 -10.80 -26.83
CA ARG A 111 10.16 -10.92 -25.41
C ARG A 111 11.14 -11.85 -24.69
N ASP A 112 11.74 -11.36 -23.60
CA ASP A 112 12.75 -12.11 -22.82
C ASP A 112 13.86 -12.70 -23.74
N GLY A 113 14.40 -11.88 -24.66
CA GLY A 113 15.42 -12.33 -25.61
C GLY A 113 14.98 -13.23 -26.77
N GLN A 114 13.68 -13.52 -26.93
CA GLN A 114 13.18 -14.42 -27.97
C GLN A 114 12.15 -13.74 -28.89
N ILE A 115 12.21 -14.02 -30.19
CA ILE A 115 11.14 -13.66 -31.14
C ILE A 115 9.92 -14.55 -30.85
N VAL A 116 8.87 -13.97 -30.30
CA VAL A 116 7.61 -14.68 -29.93
C VAL A 116 6.48 -14.46 -30.94
N ALA A 117 6.65 -13.50 -31.86
CA ALA A 117 5.84 -13.37 -33.06
C ALA A 117 6.70 -12.80 -34.19
N ASP A 118 6.58 -13.37 -35.39
CA ASP A 118 7.00 -12.78 -36.67
C ASP A 118 5.83 -12.96 -37.65
N THR A 119 5.05 -11.90 -37.84
CA THR A 119 4.09 -11.81 -38.92
C THR A 119 4.76 -11.17 -40.12
N ARG A 120 5.28 -12.00 -41.04
CA ARG A 120 5.82 -11.55 -42.32
C ARG A 120 4.74 -10.70 -43.03
N PRO A 121 4.98 -9.40 -43.29
CA PRO A 121 3.94 -8.51 -43.81
C PRO A 121 3.57 -8.92 -45.25
N VAL A 122 2.27 -8.87 -45.55
CA VAL A 122 1.75 -9.29 -46.88
C VAL A 122 2.00 -8.21 -47.93
N LEU A 123 1.83 -6.93 -47.59
CA LEU A 123 2.34 -5.73 -48.27
C LEU A 123 2.01 -4.48 -47.44
N ASP A 124 2.59 -3.34 -47.82
CA ASP A 124 2.32 -1.96 -47.37
C ASP A 124 2.13 -1.69 -45.88
N ARG A 125 3.27 -1.44 -45.21
CA ARG A 125 3.36 -0.40 -44.18
C ARG A 125 4.38 0.64 -44.61
N ASP A 126 3.93 1.87 -44.84
CA ASP A 126 4.83 2.99 -45.05
C ASP A 126 5.49 3.37 -43.71
N LEU A 127 6.81 3.19 -43.65
CA LEU A 127 7.66 3.41 -42.48
C LEU A 127 8.83 4.27 -42.92
N HIS A 128 8.85 5.54 -42.52
CA HIS A 128 9.83 6.52 -43.00
C HIS A 128 11.27 6.00 -42.84
N SER A 129 12.14 6.23 -43.85
CA SER A 129 13.54 5.78 -43.87
C SER A 129 14.28 6.06 -42.57
N ASP A 130 14.14 7.28 -42.08
CA ASP A 130 14.89 7.79 -40.94
C ASP A 130 14.38 7.25 -39.60
N LEU A 131 13.21 6.59 -39.54
CA LEU A 131 12.65 6.10 -38.28
C LEU A 131 13.49 4.94 -37.72
N ALA A 132 13.99 5.09 -36.50
CA ALA A 132 14.83 4.11 -35.81
C ALA A 132 14.25 3.67 -34.45
N VAL A 133 13.68 4.59 -33.67
CA VAL A 133 13.10 4.27 -32.35
C VAL A 133 11.77 4.99 -32.12
N LEU A 134 10.82 4.29 -31.52
CA LEU A 134 9.57 4.80 -30.97
C LEU A 134 9.58 4.67 -29.44
N LEU A 135 9.37 5.78 -28.73
CA LEU A 135 9.38 5.79 -27.27
C LEU A 135 8.24 6.63 -26.67
N SER A 136 7.63 6.15 -25.58
CA SER A 136 6.62 6.91 -24.84
C SER A 136 7.24 8.09 -24.08
N THR A 137 6.53 9.23 -24.00
CA THR A 137 6.93 10.38 -23.18
C THR A 137 6.72 10.14 -21.67
N SER A 138 5.91 9.14 -21.31
CA SER A 138 5.75 8.62 -19.95
C SER A 138 6.12 7.14 -19.89
N GLY A 139 6.89 6.72 -18.88
CA GLY A 139 7.22 5.29 -18.66
C GLY A 139 6.00 4.40 -18.37
N THR A 140 4.82 4.99 -18.19
CA THR A 140 3.51 4.34 -18.22
C THR A 140 2.94 4.31 -19.65
N THR A 141 2.61 3.12 -20.15
CA THR A 141 2.16 2.83 -21.53
C THR A 141 0.75 3.31 -21.88
N GLY A 142 0.18 4.24 -21.09
CA GLY A 142 -1.15 4.80 -21.32
C GLY A 142 -1.18 5.97 -22.31
N SER A 143 -0.04 6.59 -22.62
CA SER A 143 0.03 7.70 -23.58
C SER A 143 -0.41 7.24 -24.97
N PRO A 144 -1.32 7.96 -25.67
CA PRO A 144 -1.54 7.73 -27.09
C PRO A 144 -0.30 8.10 -27.92
N ARG A 145 0.45 9.10 -27.43
CA ARG A 145 1.51 9.82 -28.11
C ARG A 145 2.89 9.25 -27.78
N VAL A 146 3.60 8.77 -28.79
CA VAL A 146 5.01 8.35 -28.75
C VAL A 146 5.87 9.33 -29.54
N VAL A 147 7.17 9.37 -29.24
CA VAL A 147 8.18 10.16 -29.95
C VAL A 147 8.81 9.31 -31.05
N ARG A 148 8.95 9.89 -32.25
CA ARG A 148 9.62 9.31 -33.43
C ARG A 148 11.07 9.79 -33.47
N LEU A 149 12.03 8.88 -33.39
CA LEU A 149 13.47 9.16 -33.32
C LEU A 149 14.22 8.51 -34.48
N SER A 150 15.24 9.17 -35.02
CA SER A 150 16.17 8.61 -36.00
C SER A 150 17.49 8.16 -35.38
N LEU A 151 18.24 7.31 -36.09
CA LEU A 151 19.57 6.84 -35.64
C LEU A 151 20.51 8.04 -35.39
N ALA A 152 20.52 9.01 -36.32
CA ALA A 152 21.26 10.26 -36.18
C ALA A 152 20.84 11.10 -34.95
N ASN A 153 19.58 10.98 -34.46
CA ASN A 153 19.20 11.59 -33.19
C ASN A 153 19.88 10.89 -32.00
N LEU A 154 19.98 9.54 -32.03
CA LEU A 154 20.62 8.72 -31.01
C LEU A 154 22.13 8.98 -30.97
N GLU A 155 22.80 8.84 -32.12
CA GLU A 155 24.25 9.00 -32.28
C GLU A 155 24.70 10.40 -31.85
N SER A 156 23.99 11.44 -32.29
CA SER A 156 24.35 12.81 -31.95
C SER A 156 24.17 13.11 -30.47
N ASN A 157 23.17 12.52 -29.79
CA ASN A 157 23.10 12.64 -28.32
C ASN A 157 24.18 11.82 -27.63
N ALA A 158 24.48 10.62 -28.12
CA ALA A 158 25.52 9.76 -27.58
C ALA A 158 26.89 10.47 -27.61
N ALA A 159 27.33 10.96 -28.77
CA ALA A 159 28.58 11.69 -28.93
C ALA A 159 28.63 12.97 -28.07
N ALA A 160 27.55 13.75 -28.02
CA ALA A 160 27.48 14.94 -27.18
C ALA A 160 27.54 14.60 -25.68
N VAL A 161 26.92 13.50 -25.23
CA VAL A 161 26.99 13.02 -23.85
C VAL A 161 28.37 12.47 -23.49
N VAL A 162 29.01 11.72 -24.40
CA VAL A 162 30.40 11.24 -24.24
C VAL A 162 31.33 12.42 -24.00
N ALA A 163 31.27 13.44 -24.85
CA ALA A 163 32.08 14.65 -24.73
C ALA A 163 31.77 15.45 -23.44
N THR A 164 30.50 15.56 -23.04
CA THR A 164 30.11 16.39 -21.88
C THR A 164 30.36 15.73 -20.53
N LEU A 165 30.30 14.40 -20.44
CA LEU A 165 30.59 13.64 -19.23
C LEU A 165 32.04 13.13 -19.15
N GLY A 166 32.80 13.26 -20.24
CA GLY A 166 34.15 12.71 -20.37
C GLY A 166 34.15 11.19 -20.25
N LEU A 167 33.27 10.50 -20.98
CA LEU A 167 33.22 9.03 -20.98
C LEU A 167 34.38 8.45 -21.80
N THR A 168 34.89 7.31 -21.35
CA THR A 168 36.05 6.61 -21.93
C THR A 168 35.81 5.10 -21.96
N ASP A 169 36.65 4.37 -22.69
CA ASP A 169 36.61 2.90 -22.75
C ASP A 169 36.92 2.20 -21.40
N ALA A 170 37.45 2.95 -20.43
CA ALA A 170 37.62 2.49 -19.05
C ALA A 170 36.32 2.55 -18.21
N ASP A 171 35.26 3.21 -18.69
CA ASP A 171 34.02 3.37 -17.92
C ASP A 171 33.12 2.13 -17.90
N ARG A 172 32.29 2.02 -16.86
CA ARG A 172 31.31 0.94 -16.68
C ARG A 172 30.03 1.49 -16.04
N ALA A 173 28.93 1.52 -16.78
CA ALA A 173 27.65 2.01 -16.30
C ALA A 173 26.80 0.93 -15.63
N VAL A 174 26.42 1.09 -14.36
CA VAL A 174 25.43 0.20 -13.73
C VAL A 174 24.00 0.59 -14.10
N THR A 175 23.21 -0.37 -14.61
CA THR A 175 21.86 -0.09 -15.11
C THR A 175 20.83 -0.01 -13.98
N THR A 176 20.53 1.20 -13.53
CA THR A 176 19.49 1.53 -12.54
C THR A 176 18.13 1.91 -13.14
N LEU A 177 18.08 2.15 -14.46
CA LEU A 177 16.92 2.65 -15.19
C LEU A 177 16.58 1.72 -16.36
N GLU A 178 15.28 1.50 -16.60
CA GLU A 178 14.81 0.67 -17.72
C GLU A 178 15.11 1.33 -19.08
N PHE A 179 15.48 0.52 -20.09
CA PHE A 179 15.71 0.99 -21.46
C PHE A 179 14.44 1.52 -22.15
N THR A 180 13.25 1.23 -21.59
CA THR A 180 11.98 1.82 -22.03
C THR A 180 11.80 3.27 -21.54
N TYR A 181 12.71 3.77 -20.70
CA TYR A 181 12.82 5.18 -20.32
C TYR A 181 13.99 5.84 -21.06
N SER A 182 13.74 7.00 -21.68
CA SER A 182 14.68 7.65 -22.61
C SER A 182 16.05 7.95 -22.00
N TYR A 183 16.11 8.29 -20.72
CA TYR A 183 17.37 8.49 -20.01
C TYR A 183 18.15 7.17 -19.81
N GLY A 184 17.47 6.06 -19.49
CA GLY A 184 18.12 4.74 -19.40
C GLY A 184 18.63 4.25 -20.75
N LEU A 185 17.89 4.49 -21.84
CA LEU A 185 18.34 4.22 -23.20
C LEU A 185 19.54 5.09 -23.62
N SER A 186 19.52 6.37 -23.26
CA SER A 186 20.64 7.30 -23.48
C SER A 186 21.91 6.90 -22.71
N VAL A 187 21.81 6.11 -21.62
CA VAL A 187 22.98 5.52 -20.95
C VAL A 187 23.57 4.38 -21.78
N LEU A 188 22.72 3.53 -22.38
CA LEU A 188 23.16 2.47 -23.31
C LEU A 188 23.92 3.07 -24.50
N HIS A 189 23.32 4.04 -25.19
CA HIS A 189 23.94 4.69 -26.37
C HIS A 189 25.27 5.38 -26.03
N SER A 190 25.32 6.17 -24.94
CA SER A 190 26.53 6.95 -24.62
C SER A 190 27.71 6.10 -24.18
N HIS A 191 27.48 4.92 -23.57
CA HIS A 191 28.57 4.05 -23.17
C HIS A 191 29.06 3.18 -24.34
N LEU A 192 28.16 2.67 -25.19
CA LEU A 192 28.55 1.99 -26.43
C LEU A 192 29.33 2.89 -27.39
N ALA A 193 28.95 4.17 -27.51
CA ALA A 193 29.69 5.15 -28.31
C ALA A 193 31.10 5.49 -27.76
N ALA A 194 31.35 5.25 -26.47
CA ALA A 194 32.65 5.48 -25.84
C ALA A 194 33.56 4.24 -25.81
N GLY A 195 33.08 3.07 -26.25
CA GLY A 195 33.77 1.79 -26.03
C GLY A 195 33.73 1.32 -24.57
N ALA A 196 32.84 1.90 -23.75
CA ALA A 196 32.70 1.65 -22.33
C ALA A 196 31.80 0.43 -22.05
N GLY A 197 31.92 -0.16 -20.86
CA GLY A 197 31.09 -1.29 -20.44
C GLY A 197 29.72 -0.88 -19.89
N LEU A 198 28.76 -1.80 -19.91
CA LEU A 198 27.51 -1.72 -19.15
C LEU A 198 27.31 -2.95 -18.25
N VAL A 199 27.04 -2.67 -16.98
CA VAL A 199 26.74 -3.67 -15.95
C VAL A 199 25.22 -3.80 -15.85
N LEU A 200 24.71 -4.79 -16.57
CA LEU A 200 23.29 -5.10 -16.70
C LEU A 200 22.79 -5.82 -15.45
N THR A 201 21.87 -5.17 -14.75
CA THR A 201 21.20 -5.73 -13.56
C THR A 201 19.76 -5.24 -13.50
N GLU A 202 18.87 -6.11 -13.04
CA GLU A 202 17.45 -5.78 -12.79
C GLU A 202 17.19 -5.27 -11.36
N LEU A 203 18.19 -5.38 -10.47
CA LEU A 203 18.09 -4.98 -9.06
C LEU A 203 17.73 -3.51 -8.87
N SER A 204 17.10 -3.22 -7.74
CA SER A 204 16.90 -1.88 -7.19
C SER A 204 18.16 -1.43 -6.43
N VAL A 205 18.39 -0.11 -6.35
CA VAL A 205 19.43 0.49 -5.48
C VAL A 205 19.21 0.23 -3.99
N THR A 206 18.07 -0.35 -3.61
CA THR A 206 17.70 -0.76 -2.25
C THR A 206 17.96 -2.24 -1.95
N ASP A 207 18.27 -3.04 -2.96
CA ASP A 207 18.50 -4.47 -2.78
C ASP A 207 19.94 -4.67 -2.29
N SER A 208 20.15 -5.48 -1.24
CA SER A 208 21.47 -5.59 -0.60
C SER A 208 22.59 -6.03 -1.56
N ALA A 209 22.26 -6.87 -2.54
CA ALA A 209 23.19 -7.34 -3.57
C ALA A 209 23.53 -6.27 -4.64
N PHE A 210 22.87 -5.10 -4.66
CA PHE A 210 23.18 -4.05 -5.63
C PHE A 210 24.55 -3.41 -5.34
N GLU A 211 24.91 -3.24 -4.07
CA GLU A 211 26.25 -2.78 -3.69
C GLU A 211 27.32 -3.81 -4.09
N ASP A 212 27.06 -5.10 -3.89
CA ASP A 212 27.95 -6.17 -4.33
C ASP A 212 28.15 -6.14 -5.85
N VAL A 213 27.09 -6.00 -6.65
CA VAL A 213 27.18 -5.87 -8.12
C VAL A 213 28.02 -4.66 -8.53
N VAL A 214 27.81 -3.49 -7.92
CA VAL A 214 28.60 -2.27 -8.20
C VAL A 214 30.08 -2.47 -7.86
N ARG A 215 30.39 -3.07 -6.70
CA ARG A 215 31.78 -3.31 -6.27
C ARG A 215 32.50 -4.36 -7.12
N HIS A 216 31.88 -5.52 -7.38
CA HIS A 216 32.53 -6.63 -8.09
C HIS A 216 32.69 -6.37 -9.60
N SER A 217 31.76 -5.65 -10.22
CA SER A 217 31.88 -5.26 -11.64
C SER A 217 32.87 -4.10 -11.87
N GLY A 218 33.22 -3.37 -10.81
CA GLY A 218 34.00 -2.13 -10.90
C GLY A 218 33.24 -1.03 -11.65
N ALA A 219 31.94 -0.87 -11.38
CA ALA A 219 31.12 0.16 -12.03
C ALA A 219 31.66 1.57 -11.72
N THR A 220 31.82 2.40 -12.76
CA THR A 220 32.38 3.75 -12.67
C THR A 220 31.33 4.85 -12.75
N THR A 221 30.20 4.58 -13.45
CA THR A 221 29.10 5.53 -13.59
C THR A 221 27.78 4.93 -13.11
N MET A 222 26.95 5.75 -12.47
CA MET A 222 25.57 5.40 -12.11
C MET A 222 24.60 6.49 -12.55
N ALA A 223 23.51 6.08 -13.22
CA ALA A 223 22.39 6.96 -13.51
C ALA A 223 21.41 7.01 -12.33
N ALA A 224 20.78 8.15 -12.10
CA ALA A 224 19.86 8.36 -11.00
C ALA A 224 18.77 9.38 -11.38
N VAL A 225 17.58 9.21 -10.81
CA VAL A 225 16.51 10.21 -10.82
C VAL A 225 16.32 10.72 -9.39
N PRO A 226 15.61 11.85 -9.12
CA PRO A 226 15.38 12.33 -7.76
C PRO A 226 14.85 11.26 -6.79
N TYR A 227 14.01 10.33 -7.28
CA TYR A 227 13.54 9.18 -6.51
C TYR A 227 14.64 8.18 -6.10
N THR A 228 15.70 8.02 -6.90
CA THR A 228 16.87 7.18 -6.56
C THR A 228 17.59 7.73 -5.34
N PHE A 229 17.82 9.04 -5.28
CA PHE A 229 18.38 9.71 -4.10
C PHE A 229 17.42 9.60 -2.90
N ASP A 230 16.11 9.71 -3.15
CA ASP A 230 15.06 9.51 -2.14
C ASP A 230 15.01 8.07 -1.60
N LEU A 231 15.52 7.07 -2.32
CA LEU A 231 15.69 5.70 -1.84
C LEU A 231 17.00 5.54 -1.05
N LEU A 232 18.11 6.07 -1.55
CA LEU A 232 19.41 6.06 -0.88
C LEU A 232 19.36 6.79 0.49
N ASP A 233 18.56 7.86 0.61
CA ASP A 233 18.29 8.54 1.89
C ASP A 233 17.58 7.66 2.92
N ARG A 234 16.80 6.66 2.49
CA ARG A 234 15.98 5.79 3.37
C ARG A 234 16.62 4.44 3.66
N HIS A 235 17.41 3.92 2.73
CA HIS A 235 18.01 2.59 2.80
C HIS A 235 19.53 2.61 3.01
N GLY A 236 20.18 3.75 2.74
CA GLY A 236 21.60 3.99 2.94
C GLY A 236 22.34 4.34 1.63
N THR A 237 23.49 5.00 1.78
CA THR A 237 24.31 5.51 0.68
C THR A 237 25.60 4.71 0.45
N GLN A 238 25.72 3.50 1.01
CA GLN A 238 26.96 2.71 1.05
C GLN A 238 27.51 2.38 -0.35
N VAL A 239 26.62 2.11 -1.32
CA VAL A 239 26.98 1.90 -2.73
C VAL A 239 27.66 3.12 -3.38
N LEU A 240 27.44 4.33 -2.86
CA LEU A 240 28.15 5.54 -3.31
C LEU A 240 29.59 5.64 -2.77
N ALA A 241 29.98 4.76 -1.85
CA ALA A 241 31.35 4.59 -1.35
C ALA A 241 32.05 3.37 -1.99
N ALA A 242 31.66 3.00 -3.21
CA ALA A 242 32.39 2.04 -4.04
C ALA A 242 33.59 2.73 -4.71
N PRO A 243 34.85 2.31 -4.47
CA PRO A 243 36.04 3.04 -4.94
C PRO A 243 36.21 3.17 -6.47
N SER A 244 35.48 2.39 -7.26
CA SER A 244 35.44 2.51 -8.72
C SER A 244 34.52 3.63 -9.22
N LEU A 245 33.51 4.01 -8.42
CA LEU A 245 32.46 4.95 -8.81
C LEU A 245 33.03 6.36 -8.87
N ARG A 246 33.17 6.90 -10.08
CA ARG A 246 33.68 8.26 -10.33
C ARG A 246 32.59 9.27 -10.68
N GLN A 247 31.39 8.83 -11.06
CA GLN A 247 30.34 9.74 -11.52
C GLN A 247 28.92 9.22 -11.20
N VAL A 248 28.09 10.10 -10.61
CA VAL A 248 26.66 9.88 -10.39
C VAL A 248 25.89 10.96 -11.15
N THR A 249 25.03 10.55 -12.07
CA THR A 249 24.33 11.47 -12.99
C THR A 249 22.85 11.56 -12.61
N CYS A 250 22.30 12.78 -12.51
CA CYS A 250 20.91 13.03 -12.13
C CYS A 250 20.13 13.70 -13.27
N ALA A 251 19.00 13.12 -13.67
CA ALA A 251 18.07 13.73 -14.62
C ALA A 251 16.61 13.33 -14.33
N GLY A 252 15.69 13.69 -15.23
CA GLY A 252 14.27 13.26 -15.20
C GLY A 252 13.35 14.03 -14.25
N GLY A 253 13.90 14.85 -13.35
CA GLY A 253 13.14 15.76 -12.49
C GLY A 253 14.07 16.70 -11.70
N ARG A 254 13.50 17.74 -11.07
CA ARG A 254 14.24 18.69 -10.24
C ARG A 254 14.73 17.99 -8.97
N LEU A 255 16.05 17.84 -8.80
CA LEU A 255 16.62 17.49 -7.50
C LEU A 255 16.58 18.74 -6.59
N PRO A 256 16.08 18.67 -5.34
CA PRO A 256 16.03 19.84 -4.47
C PRO A 256 17.44 20.38 -4.19
N ALA A 257 17.58 21.71 -4.19
CA ALA A 257 18.89 22.36 -4.05
C ALA A 257 19.71 21.94 -2.80
N PRO A 258 19.11 21.74 -1.60
CA PRO A 258 19.83 21.19 -0.45
C PRO A 258 20.31 19.75 -0.67
N THR A 259 19.48 18.90 -1.29
CA THR A 259 19.79 17.50 -1.61
C THR A 259 20.94 17.40 -2.61
N ALA A 260 20.91 18.20 -3.67
CA ALA A 260 21.98 18.29 -4.66
C ALA A 260 23.32 18.73 -4.03
N ARG A 261 23.32 19.77 -3.18
CA ARG A 261 24.52 20.19 -2.43
C ARG A 261 25.06 19.08 -1.55
N ARG A 262 24.19 18.42 -0.78
CA ARG A 262 24.57 17.34 0.14
C ARG A 262 25.16 16.13 -0.61
N TYR A 263 24.62 15.77 -1.78
CA TYR A 263 25.15 14.67 -2.58
C TYR A 263 26.41 15.03 -3.38
N ALA A 264 26.58 16.27 -3.84
CA ALA A 264 27.85 16.73 -4.40
C ALA A 264 28.97 16.73 -3.36
N GLU A 265 28.66 17.18 -2.13
CA GLU A 265 29.58 17.15 -1.00
C GLU A 265 29.88 15.70 -0.53
N LEU A 266 28.89 14.80 -0.56
CA LEU A 266 29.13 13.37 -0.37
C LEU A 266 30.09 12.81 -1.45
N GLY A 267 29.90 13.23 -2.70
CA GLY A 267 30.77 12.90 -3.83
C GLY A 267 32.23 13.29 -3.61
N ARG A 268 32.48 14.55 -3.21
CA ARG A 268 33.82 15.03 -2.87
C ARG A 268 34.53 14.23 -1.77
N ARG A 269 33.79 13.57 -0.87
CA ARG A 269 34.35 12.71 0.19
C ARG A 269 34.59 11.26 -0.23
N HIS A 270 33.91 10.77 -1.27
CA HIS A 270 34.02 9.38 -1.73
C HIS A 270 34.72 9.22 -3.09
N GLY A 271 35.02 10.32 -3.78
CA GLY A 271 35.74 10.32 -5.07
C GLY A 271 34.85 10.35 -6.31
N PHE A 272 33.55 10.66 -6.17
CA PHE A 272 32.62 10.75 -7.32
C PHE A 272 32.09 12.16 -7.56
N ASP A 273 31.87 12.49 -8.83
CA ASP A 273 31.19 13.71 -9.26
C ASP A 273 29.66 13.54 -9.28
N LEU A 274 28.92 14.48 -8.69
CA LEU A 274 27.47 14.60 -8.91
C LEU A 274 27.21 15.54 -10.08
N VAL A 275 26.62 15.01 -11.15
CA VAL A 275 26.27 15.76 -12.37
C VAL A 275 24.76 15.96 -12.44
N LEU A 276 24.29 17.21 -12.49
CA LEU A 276 22.87 17.51 -12.76
C LEU A 276 22.67 17.71 -14.26
N MET A 277 21.56 17.19 -14.81
CA MET A 277 21.23 17.27 -16.23
C MET A 277 19.73 17.53 -16.43
N TYR A 278 19.40 18.22 -17.53
CA TYR A 278 18.03 18.37 -18.01
C TYR A 278 17.88 17.75 -19.40
N GLY A 279 16.69 17.26 -19.69
CA GLY A 279 16.44 16.43 -20.86
C GLY A 279 14.99 15.94 -20.95
N ALA A 280 14.60 15.54 -22.16
CA ALA A 280 13.28 15.02 -22.50
C ALA A 280 13.41 13.96 -23.61
N THR A 281 12.41 13.08 -23.74
CA THR A 281 12.41 12.03 -24.79
C THR A 281 12.46 12.64 -26.19
N GLU A 282 11.81 13.78 -26.37
CA GLU A 282 11.80 14.62 -27.58
C GLU A 282 13.20 15.09 -28.04
N ALA A 283 14.21 14.99 -27.17
CA ALA A 283 15.60 15.36 -27.43
C ALA A 283 16.61 14.25 -27.05
N THR A 284 16.15 13.00 -27.01
CA THR A 284 16.97 11.81 -27.28
C THR A 284 18.23 11.53 -26.42
N ALA A 285 18.37 11.89 -25.14
CA ALA A 285 17.38 12.27 -24.15
C ALA A 285 17.89 13.39 -23.21
N ARG A 286 19.10 13.91 -23.44
CA ARG A 286 19.78 14.89 -22.59
C ARG A 286 20.03 16.17 -23.39
N MET A 287 19.72 17.33 -22.80
CA MET A 287 19.70 18.63 -23.47
C MET A 287 20.63 19.64 -22.79
N ALA A 288 20.76 19.54 -21.45
CA ALA A 288 21.67 20.36 -20.66
C ALA A 288 22.45 19.52 -19.63
N VAL A 289 23.65 19.96 -19.29
CA VAL A 289 24.49 19.40 -18.23
C VAL A 289 25.11 20.53 -17.41
N LEU A 290 25.04 20.41 -16.08
CA LEU A 290 25.77 21.25 -15.13
C LEU A 290 27.16 20.65 -14.90
N PRO A 291 28.26 21.37 -15.22
CA PRO A 291 29.61 20.91 -14.92
C PRO A 291 29.74 20.54 -13.43
N PRO A 292 30.33 19.37 -13.07
CA PRO A 292 30.16 18.81 -11.72
C PRO A 292 30.66 19.71 -10.59
N HIS A 293 31.75 20.45 -10.84
CA HIS A 293 32.32 21.42 -9.90
C HIS A 293 31.36 22.60 -9.57
N LEU A 294 30.36 22.86 -10.41
CA LEU A 294 29.30 23.87 -10.17
C LEU A 294 28.07 23.29 -9.46
N THR A 295 27.95 21.97 -9.28
CA THR A 295 26.75 21.37 -8.64
C THR A 295 26.55 21.82 -7.19
N ALA A 296 27.62 22.12 -6.46
CA ALA A 296 27.53 22.61 -5.08
C ALA A 296 27.18 24.11 -4.99
N SER A 297 27.69 24.96 -5.90
CA SER A 297 27.39 26.39 -5.93
C SER A 297 26.00 26.66 -6.52
N ASN A 298 25.70 26.06 -7.68
CA ASN A 298 24.54 26.32 -8.54
C ASN A 298 23.51 25.16 -8.63
N PRO A 299 23.11 24.50 -7.53
CA PRO A 299 22.26 23.30 -7.53
C PRO A 299 20.81 23.53 -7.99
N GLY A 300 20.39 24.79 -8.18
CA GLY A 300 19.08 25.12 -8.75
C GLY A 300 19.06 25.13 -10.28
N THR A 301 20.24 25.14 -10.91
CA THR A 301 20.43 25.20 -12.36
C THR A 301 20.57 23.81 -12.97
N VAL A 302 20.33 23.72 -14.28
CA VAL A 302 20.53 22.50 -15.09
C VAL A 302 21.74 22.62 -16.02
N GLY A 303 22.53 23.69 -15.85
CA GLY A 303 23.80 23.90 -16.55
C GLY A 303 23.68 24.54 -17.93
N ARG A 304 24.47 24.05 -18.88
CA ARG A 304 24.59 24.57 -20.25
C ARG A 304 24.13 23.54 -21.27
N ALA A 305 23.79 23.97 -22.48
CA ALA A 305 23.41 23.07 -23.57
C ALA A 305 24.52 22.05 -23.87
N ILE A 306 24.13 20.83 -24.24
CA ILE A 306 25.07 19.82 -24.77
C ILE A 306 25.65 20.27 -26.13
N PRO A 307 26.84 19.77 -26.54
CA PRO A 307 27.40 20.02 -27.86
C PRO A 307 26.40 19.78 -29.00
N GLY A 308 26.35 20.71 -29.96
CA GLY A 308 25.39 20.70 -31.07
C GLY A 308 23.95 21.15 -30.72
N GLY A 309 23.57 21.13 -29.44
CA GLY A 309 22.29 21.65 -28.95
C GLY A 309 22.32 23.14 -28.60
N ALA A 310 21.17 23.80 -28.64
CA ALA A 310 21.02 25.19 -28.25
C ALA A 310 19.68 25.44 -27.54
N PHE A 311 19.70 26.36 -26.57
CA PHE A 311 18.49 26.90 -25.94
C PHE A 311 18.22 28.32 -26.40
N ARG A 312 16.95 28.66 -26.55
CA ARG A 312 16.43 29.99 -26.85
C ARG A 312 15.27 30.27 -25.89
N LEU A 313 15.16 31.51 -25.41
CA LEU A 313 14.06 31.93 -24.54
C LEU A 313 13.12 32.86 -25.32
N ASP A 314 11.87 32.46 -25.44
CA ASP A 314 10.79 33.24 -26.06
C ASP A 314 9.98 33.98 -24.99
N ASP A 315 9.21 34.99 -25.39
CA ASP A 315 8.23 35.70 -24.55
C ASP A 315 8.77 36.09 -23.15
N VAL A 316 10.02 36.53 -23.11
CA VAL A 316 10.78 36.85 -21.88
C VAL A 316 10.16 38.04 -21.16
N GLY A 317 9.78 37.85 -19.90
CA GLY A 317 9.26 38.92 -19.03
C GLY A 317 10.34 39.78 -18.39
N ASP A 318 9.93 40.86 -17.71
CA ASP A 318 10.82 41.77 -16.96
C ASP A 318 11.58 41.06 -15.81
N ASP A 319 11.13 39.87 -15.40
CA ASP A 319 11.79 38.98 -14.44
C ASP A 319 12.92 38.12 -15.05
N GLY A 320 13.17 38.25 -16.36
CA GLY A 320 14.12 37.47 -17.13
C GLY A 320 13.67 36.04 -17.43
N VAL A 321 12.41 35.68 -17.13
CA VAL A 321 11.87 34.33 -17.34
C VAL A 321 11.14 34.29 -18.69
N GLY A 322 11.65 33.46 -19.60
CA GLY A 322 11.02 33.17 -20.88
C GLY A 322 10.56 31.71 -21.00
N ASP A 323 9.97 31.40 -22.14
CA ASP A 323 9.60 30.03 -22.51
C ASP A 323 10.75 29.34 -23.21
N LEU A 324 11.05 28.12 -22.78
CA LEU A 324 12.20 27.38 -23.27
C LEU A 324 11.91 26.75 -24.64
N VAL A 325 12.71 27.14 -25.62
CA VAL A 325 12.80 26.52 -26.94
C VAL A 325 14.15 25.83 -27.05
N TYR A 326 14.17 24.61 -27.59
CA TYR A 326 15.38 23.83 -27.84
C TYR A 326 15.52 23.52 -29.33
N SER A 327 16.75 23.58 -29.84
CA SER A 327 17.09 23.10 -31.18
C SER A 327 18.38 22.29 -31.14
N GLY A 328 18.50 21.31 -32.04
CA GLY A 328 19.68 20.46 -32.10
C GLY A 328 19.51 19.23 -33.00
N PRO A 329 20.61 18.60 -33.44
CA PRO A 329 20.59 17.37 -34.24
C PRO A 329 19.92 16.19 -33.53
N ASN A 330 20.01 16.14 -32.19
CA ASN A 330 19.34 15.18 -31.32
C ASN A 330 17.82 15.38 -31.17
N LEU A 331 17.23 16.42 -31.76
CA LEU A 331 15.79 16.66 -31.71
C LEU A 331 15.03 15.66 -32.59
N MET A 332 13.98 15.06 -32.01
CA MET A 332 13.08 14.08 -32.62
C MET A 332 12.61 14.42 -34.05
N LEU A 333 12.25 13.39 -34.82
CA LEU A 333 11.52 13.55 -36.08
C LEU A 333 10.11 14.13 -35.85
N GLY A 334 9.48 13.79 -34.72
CA GLY A 334 8.15 14.28 -34.37
C GLY A 334 7.46 13.33 -33.39
N TYR A 335 6.13 13.37 -33.36
CA TYR A 335 5.32 12.43 -32.60
C TYR A 335 4.55 11.47 -33.51
N ALA A 336 4.08 10.37 -32.95
CA ALA A 336 3.04 9.51 -33.51
C ALA A 336 1.93 9.31 -32.49
N GLU A 337 0.68 9.36 -32.94
CA GLU A 337 -0.53 9.03 -32.17
C GLU A 337 -1.32 7.88 -32.84
N HIS A 338 -1.07 7.65 -34.14
CA HIS A 338 -1.62 6.57 -34.96
C HIS A 338 -0.51 5.89 -35.82
N PRO A 339 -0.72 4.66 -36.34
CA PRO A 339 0.25 3.98 -37.21
C PRO A 339 0.64 4.74 -38.47
N ALA A 340 -0.27 5.55 -39.03
CA ALA A 340 0.01 6.36 -40.21
C ALA A 340 1.08 7.44 -39.97
N ASP A 341 1.32 7.83 -38.71
CA ASP A 341 2.37 8.80 -38.38
C ASP A 341 3.79 8.22 -38.53
N LEU A 342 3.93 6.90 -38.65
CA LEU A 342 5.22 6.23 -38.83
C LEU A 342 5.82 6.43 -40.24
N ALA A 343 4.99 6.81 -41.22
CA ALA A 343 5.40 7.22 -42.56
C ALA A 343 5.99 8.65 -42.61
N ARG A 344 5.80 9.45 -41.55
CA ARG A 344 6.19 10.88 -41.55
C ARG A 344 7.70 11.06 -41.41
N GLY A 345 8.24 12.06 -42.11
CA GLY A 345 9.61 12.53 -41.93
C GLY A 345 9.80 13.41 -40.69
N ARG A 346 10.73 14.36 -40.75
CA ARG A 346 10.97 15.36 -39.69
C ARG A 346 9.94 16.49 -39.77
N ASP A 347 9.08 16.59 -38.76
CA ASP A 347 8.03 17.61 -38.62
C ASP A 347 8.52 18.93 -37.98
N LEU A 348 9.69 18.95 -37.34
CA LEU A 348 10.21 20.11 -36.60
C LEU A 348 11.74 20.24 -36.59
N THR A 349 12.20 21.50 -36.49
CA THR A 349 13.61 21.91 -36.37
C THR A 349 13.93 22.57 -35.02
N GLU A 350 12.95 23.25 -34.43
CA GLU A 350 12.97 23.73 -33.04
C GLU A 350 11.77 23.15 -32.27
N TRP A 351 11.93 22.91 -30.97
CA TRP A 351 10.89 22.39 -30.09
C TRP A 351 10.66 23.34 -28.90
N ARG A 352 9.44 23.87 -28.80
CA ARG A 352 8.97 24.56 -27.59
C ARG A 352 8.75 23.49 -26.51
N THR A 353 9.65 23.41 -25.51
CA THR A 353 9.65 22.30 -24.54
C THR A 353 8.43 22.32 -23.61
N GLY A 354 7.79 23.49 -23.50
CA GLY A 354 6.72 23.79 -22.55
C GLY A 354 7.23 24.16 -21.16
N ASP A 355 8.54 24.13 -20.90
CA ASP A 355 9.14 24.68 -19.68
C ASP A 355 9.32 26.20 -19.76
N ARG A 356 9.29 26.88 -18.61
CA ARG A 356 9.72 28.28 -18.44
C ARG A 356 11.06 28.31 -17.73
N ALA A 357 11.97 29.14 -18.20
CA ALA A 357 13.36 29.17 -17.74
C ALA A 357 13.96 30.57 -17.82
N ARG A 358 15.09 30.76 -17.11
CA ARG A 358 15.93 31.96 -17.18
C ARG A 358 17.40 31.56 -17.22
N LEU A 359 18.27 32.50 -17.61
CA LEU A 359 19.72 32.35 -17.49
C LEU A 359 20.21 33.04 -16.21
N THR A 360 21.15 32.42 -15.50
CA THR A 360 21.93 33.08 -14.44
C THR A 360 22.99 34.00 -15.03
N VAL A 361 23.58 34.87 -14.20
CA VAL A 361 24.73 35.71 -14.57
C VAL A 361 25.97 34.90 -14.99
N GLU A 362 26.03 33.61 -14.67
CA GLU A 362 27.09 32.67 -15.07
C GLU A 362 26.79 31.95 -16.40
N GLY A 363 25.67 32.30 -17.07
CA GLY A 363 25.22 31.64 -18.29
C GLY A 363 24.75 30.20 -18.06
N LEU A 364 24.18 29.91 -16.89
CA LEU A 364 23.58 28.60 -16.56
C LEU A 364 22.05 28.71 -16.66
N LEU A 365 21.41 27.69 -17.21
CA LEU A 365 19.96 27.62 -17.34
C LEU A 365 19.31 27.22 -16.01
N GLU A 366 18.35 28.00 -15.51
CA GLU A 366 17.47 27.63 -14.40
C GLU A 366 16.06 27.36 -14.95
N ILE A 367 15.51 26.17 -14.67
CA ILE A 367 14.11 25.84 -14.98
C ILE A 367 13.22 26.36 -13.85
N VAL A 368 12.32 27.29 -14.18
CA VAL A 368 11.49 28.04 -13.23
C VAL A 368 10.05 27.48 -13.17
N GLY A 369 9.52 26.93 -14.26
CA GLY A 369 8.15 26.40 -14.30
C GLY A 369 7.77 25.80 -15.66
N ARG A 370 6.49 25.87 -16.04
CA ARG A 370 5.96 25.48 -17.36
C ARG A 370 4.99 26.53 -17.93
N ARG A 371 4.94 26.66 -19.27
CA ARG A 371 4.02 27.55 -20.03
C ARG A 371 2.69 26.90 -20.32
N ALA A 372 2.73 25.72 -20.95
CA ALA A 372 1.58 24.84 -20.93
C ALA A 372 1.32 24.52 -19.47
N GLN A 373 0.07 24.65 -19.03
CA GLN A 373 -0.26 24.67 -17.60
C GLN A 373 -0.30 23.23 -17.07
N ILE A 374 0.85 22.56 -17.08
CA ILE A 374 0.93 21.11 -16.93
C ILE A 374 1.57 20.78 -15.60
N THR A 375 0.72 20.42 -14.63
CA THR A 375 1.17 19.87 -13.33
C THR A 375 1.37 18.35 -13.42
N LYS A 376 2.14 17.79 -12.47
CA LYS A 376 2.46 16.36 -12.38
C LYS A 376 1.93 15.74 -11.08
N VAL A 377 0.63 15.88 -10.84
CA VAL A 377 -0.01 15.36 -9.62
C VAL A 377 0.10 13.83 -9.58
N HIS A 378 0.82 13.33 -8.57
CA HIS A 378 1.18 11.90 -8.42
C HIS A 378 1.82 11.28 -9.68
N GLY A 379 2.55 12.08 -10.47
CA GLY A 379 3.19 11.64 -11.72
C GLY A 379 2.26 11.55 -12.94
N LEU A 380 0.95 11.78 -12.77
CA LEU A 380 0.02 11.96 -13.91
C LEU A 380 0.22 13.36 -14.50
N ARG A 381 0.40 13.43 -15.82
CA ARG A 381 0.50 14.69 -16.57
C ARG A 381 -0.91 15.27 -16.72
N VAL A 382 -1.20 16.36 -16.02
CA VAL A 382 -2.52 17.00 -16.00
C VAL A 382 -2.38 18.42 -16.54
N ASP A 383 -3.08 18.74 -17.63
CA ASP A 383 -3.16 20.11 -18.16
C ASP A 383 -4.34 20.86 -17.53
N LEU A 384 -4.04 21.98 -16.89
CA LEU A 384 -5.05 22.86 -16.27
C LEU A 384 -5.98 23.46 -17.33
N ALA A 385 -5.56 23.62 -18.59
CA ALA A 385 -6.44 24.12 -19.64
C ALA A 385 -7.60 23.16 -19.95
N ASP A 386 -7.38 21.85 -19.84
CA ASP A 386 -8.45 20.84 -19.97
C ASP A 386 -9.35 20.80 -18.74
N VAL A 387 -8.85 21.17 -17.55
CA VAL A 387 -9.64 21.32 -16.33
C VAL A 387 -10.50 22.57 -16.39
N ASP A 388 -9.92 23.71 -16.75
CA ASP A 388 -10.60 25.00 -16.93
C ASP A 388 -11.76 24.83 -17.92
N ARG A 389 -11.50 24.18 -19.07
CA ARG A 389 -12.51 23.85 -20.08
C ARG A 389 -13.57 22.87 -19.59
N ALA A 390 -13.21 21.81 -18.86
CA ALA A 390 -14.20 20.87 -18.32
C ALA A 390 -15.12 21.51 -17.26
N LEU A 391 -14.64 22.52 -16.52
CA LEU A 391 -15.47 23.31 -15.61
C LEU A 391 -16.44 24.21 -16.40
N GLU A 392 -15.97 24.87 -17.46
CA GLU A 392 -16.80 25.69 -18.35
C GLU A 392 -17.88 24.86 -19.08
N GLU A 393 -17.52 23.70 -19.63
CA GLU A 393 -18.45 22.73 -20.25
C GLU A 393 -19.50 22.21 -19.23
N ALA A 394 -19.18 22.18 -17.94
CA ALA A 394 -20.10 21.85 -16.85
C ALA A 394 -20.92 23.05 -16.32
N GLY A 395 -20.80 24.24 -16.93
CA GLY A 395 -21.52 25.45 -16.53
C GLY A 395 -20.98 26.12 -15.26
N LEU A 396 -19.71 25.89 -14.90
CA LEU A 396 -19.08 26.41 -13.69
C LEU A 396 -18.11 27.55 -14.03
N GLU A 397 -18.35 28.77 -13.53
CA GLU A 397 -17.29 29.79 -13.54
C GLU A 397 -16.19 29.36 -12.57
N GLY A 398 -15.04 28.96 -13.13
CA GLY A 398 -13.95 28.42 -12.35
C GLY A 398 -12.62 28.42 -13.10
N VAL A 399 -11.56 28.16 -12.35
CA VAL A 399 -10.20 28.05 -12.87
C VAL A 399 -9.36 27.18 -11.95
N SER A 400 -8.45 26.43 -12.55
CA SER A 400 -7.53 25.53 -11.87
C SER A 400 -6.13 26.12 -11.74
N VAL A 401 -5.36 25.62 -10.77
CA VAL A 401 -4.02 26.11 -10.41
C VAL A 401 -3.13 24.94 -10.01
N ALA A 402 -1.85 25.03 -10.33
CA ALA A 402 -0.87 24.03 -9.91
C ALA A 402 -0.52 24.23 -8.43
N LEU A 403 -0.61 23.14 -7.66
CA LEU A 403 -0.02 23.00 -6.32
C LEU A 403 1.05 21.89 -6.41
N ASP A 404 2.00 21.86 -5.47
CA ASP A 404 3.19 20.98 -5.61
C ASP A 404 2.85 19.49 -5.78
N ASP A 405 1.97 18.95 -4.93
CA ASP A 405 1.53 17.55 -4.94
C ASP A 405 0.03 17.38 -5.28
N ALA A 406 -0.66 18.44 -5.74
CA ALA A 406 -2.12 18.45 -5.90
C ALA A 406 -2.62 19.38 -7.03
N LEU A 407 -3.86 19.16 -7.47
CA LEU A 407 -4.57 20.05 -8.39
C LEU A 407 -5.45 21.01 -7.56
N GLY A 408 -5.17 22.31 -7.67
CA GLY A 408 -6.04 23.35 -7.12
C GLY A 408 -7.15 23.74 -8.10
N VAL A 409 -8.33 24.07 -7.57
CA VAL A 409 -9.48 24.56 -8.34
C VAL A 409 -10.18 25.64 -7.51
N ALA A 410 -10.46 26.79 -8.12
CA ALA A 410 -11.33 27.83 -7.57
C ALA A 410 -12.61 27.90 -8.43
N VAL A 411 -13.78 27.92 -7.79
CA VAL A 411 -15.09 28.11 -8.47
C VAL A 411 -15.91 29.20 -7.79
N VAL A 412 -16.75 29.87 -8.57
CA VAL A 412 -17.68 30.90 -8.07
C VAL A 412 -19.03 30.26 -7.77
N GLY A 413 -19.61 30.58 -6.60
CA GLY A 413 -21.00 30.28 -6.23
C GLY A 413 -21.41 28.80 -6.02
N VAL A 414 -20.71 27.82 -6.60
CA VAL A 414 -21.13 26.41 -6.62
C VAL A 414 -20.43 25.58 -5.53
N ALA A 415 -21.16 24.59 -4.98
CA ALA A 415 -20.66 23.73 -3.91
C ALA A 415 -19.47 22.85 -4.36
N ALA A 416 -18.40 22.85 -3.56
CA ALA A 416 -17.14 22.17 -3.83
C ALA A 416 -17.24 20.70 -4.30
N PRO A 417 -18.18 19.84 -3.84
CA PRO A 417 -18.29 18.46 -4.34
C PRO A 417 -18.55 18.35 -5.84
N VAL A 418 -19.27 19.29 -6.45
CA VAL A 418 -19.59 19.27 -7.89
C VAL A 418 -18.33 19.55 -8.71
N ALA A 419 -17.63 20.64 -8.41
CA ALA A 419 -16.34 20.97 -9.04
C ALA A 419 -15.27 19.89 -8.78
N THR A 420 -15.29 19.24 -7.61
CA THR A 420 -14.43 18.08 -7.31
C THR A 420 -14.74 16.91 -8.25
N ALA A 421 -16.02 16.61 -8.52
CA ALA A 421 -16.41 15.53 -9.41
C ALA A 421 -16.03 15.82 -10.87
N VAL A 422 -16.28 17.05 -11.36
CA VAL A 422 -15.92 17.48 -12.72
C VAL A 422 -14.41 17.41 -12.94
N ALA A 423 -13.61 18.02 -12.06
CA ALA A 423 -12.15 17.98 -12.17
C ALA A 423 -11.54 16.59 -11.95
N SER A 424 -12.20 15.70 -11.18
CA SER A 424 -11.80 14.29 -11.04
C SER A 424 -12.09 13.50 -12.32
N ALA A 425 -13.23 13.73 -12.96
CA ALA A 425 -13.63 13.06 -14.20
C ALA A 425 -12.76 13.46 -15.39
N SER A 426 -12.42 14.75 -15.54
CA SER A 426 -11.61 15.23 -16.67
C SER A 426 -10.12 14.85 -16.58
N THR A 427 -9.58 14.67 -15.37
CA THR A 427 -8.14 14.39 -15.16
C THR A 427 -7.81 12.96 -14.79
N GLY A 428 -8.79 12.17 -14.36
CA GLY A 428 -8.57 10.86 -13.73
C GLY A 428 -7.93 10.92 -12.35
N LEU A 429 -7.71 12.12 -11.77
CA LEU A 429 -7.21 12.27 -10.40
C LEU A 429 -8.27 11.85 -9.39
N PRO A 430 -7.92 11.11 -8.32
CA PRO A 430 -8.86 10.81 -7.25
C PRO A 430 -9.21 12.10 -6.48
N PRO A 431 -10.42 12.23 -5.92
CA PRO A 431 -10.85 13.44 -5.18
C PRO A 431 -9.94 13.89 -4.04
N ALA A 432 -9.12 12.99 -3.48
CA ALA A 432 -8.12 13.31 -2.46
C ALA A 432 -6.96 14.19 -2.98
N SER A 433 -6.70 14.17 -4.29
CA SER A 433 -5.67 14.98 -4.96
C SER A 433 -6.16 16.36 -5.39
N LEU A 434 -7.43 16.70 -5.09
CA LEU A 434 -8.11 17.92 -5.52
C LEU A 434 -8.34 18.90 -4.35
N ARG A 435 -7.91 20.15 -4.51
CA ARG A 435 -8.12 21.24 -3.56
C ARG A 435 -9.09 22.25 -4.16
N VAL A 436 -10.35 22.17 -3.75
CA VAL A 436 -11.42 23.01 -4.30
C VAL A 436 -11.78 24.12 -3.31
N ALA A 437 -11.63 25.37 -3.75
CA ALA A 437 -12.11 26.56 -3.05
C ALA A 437 -13.37 27.10 -3.73
N VAL A 438 -14.32 27.57 -2.92
CA VAL A 438 -15.49 28.31 -3.40
C VAL A 438 -15.27 29.78 -3.06
N LEU A 439 -15.24 30.64 -4.08
CA LEU A 439 -14.96 32.07 -3.95
C LEU A 439 -16.19 32.91 -4.32
N PRO A 440 -16.31 34.15 -3.81
CA PRO A 440 -17.37 35.07 -4.24
C PRO A 440 -17.14 35.64 -5.66
N ALA A 441 -15.89 35.67 -6.11
CA ALA A 441 -15.44 36.02 -7.46
C ALA A 441 -14.02 35.49 -7.70
N LEU A 442 -13.61 35.31 -8.96
CA LEU A 442 -12.23 34.96 -9.30
C LEU A 442 -11.29 36.20 -9.19
N PRO A 443 -10.13 36.11 -8.52
CA PRO A 443 -9.17 37.21 -8.42
C PRO A 443 -8.64 37.70 -9.78
N ARG A 444 -8.58 39.01 -10.00
CA ARG A 444 -8.10 39.64 -11.24
C ARG A 444 -7.11 40.76 -10.92
N LEU A 445 -6.17 40.97 -11.84
CA LEU A 445 -5.23 42.09 -11.87
C LEU A 445 -5.92 43.36 -12.39
N ASP A 446 -5.31 44.53 -12.18
CA ASP A 446 -5.84 45.84 -12.60
C ASP A 446 -6.07 45.96 -14.12
N ASN A 447 -5.46 45.08 -14.91
CA ASN A 447 -5.64 44.97 -16.37
C ASN A 447 -6.73 43.96 -16.79
N GLY A 448 -7.56 43.49 -15.86
CA GLY A 448 -8.68 42.57 -16.08
C GLY A 448 -8.32 41.08 -16.24
N LYS A 449 -7.03 40.76 -16.40
CA LYS A 449 -6.53 39.37 -16.48
C LYS A 449 -6.65 38.68 -15.11
N LEU A 450 -6.84 37.37 -15.12
CA LEU A 450 -6.91 36.55 -13.91
C LEU A 450 -5.59 36.59 -13.11
N ASP A 451 -5.66 36.93 -11.81
CA ASP A 451 -4.52 36.78 -10.90
C ASP A 451 -4.45 35.34 -10.39
N ARG A 452 -3.68 34.51 -11.10
CA ARG A 452 -3.44 33.12 -10.68
C ARG A 452 -2.62 33.03 -9.38
N THR A 453 -1.86 34.05 -8.98
CA THR A 453 -1.11 34.07 -7.71
C THR A 453 -2.04 34.28 -6.52
N ALA A 454 -2.97 35.24 -6.60
CA ALA A 454 -4.04 35.38 -5.61
C ALA A 454 -5.00 34.20 -5.61
N THR A 455 -5.29 33.61 -6.78
CA THR A 455 -6.11 32.39 -6.89
C THR A 455 -5.46 31.20 -6.17
N THR A 456 -4.18 30.91 -6.43
CA THR A 456 -3.42 29.87 -5.70
C THR A 456 -3.40 30.14 -4.19
N ARG A 457 -3.21 31.40 -3.78
CA ARG A 457 -3.25 31.78 -2.36
C ARG A 457 -4.63 31.51 -1.74
N ALA A 458 -5.73 31.78 -2.46
CA ALA A 458 -7.09 31.52 -2.01
C ALA A 458 -7.39 30.00 -1.92
N VAL A 459 -6.92 29.21 -2.88
CA VAL A 459 -7.03 27.73 -2.84
C VAL A 459 -6.24 27.13 -1.68
N LEU A 460 -5.01 27.60 -1.43
CA LEU A 460 -4.21 27.17 -0.29
C LEU A 460 -4.84 27.59 1.04
N ALA A 461 -5.39 28.80 1.15
CA ALA A 461 -6.10 29.24 2.35
C ALA A 461 -7.36 28.38 2.63
N ALA A 462 -8.10 27.99 1.59
CA ALA A 462 -9.23 27.09 1.71
C ALA A 462 -8.82 25.66 2.13
N ASP A 463 -7.65 25.17 1.71
CA ASP A 463 -7.13 23.86 2.15
C ASP A 463 -6.52 23.90 3.56
N VAL A 464 -5.97 25.04 4.01
CA VAL A 464 -5.56 25.25 5.41
C VAL A 464 -6.78 25.37 6.34
N ALA A 465 -7.90 25.91 5.85
CA ALA A 465 -9.19 25.87 6.53
C ALA A 465 -9.88 24.49 6.50
N ARG A 466 -9.33 23.53 5.73
CA ARG A 466 -9.80 22.15 5.64
C ARG A 466 -9.05 21.30 6.67
N PRO A 467 -9.71 20.48 7.51
CA PRO A 467 -9.01 19.60 8.44
C PRO A 467 -8.18 18.57 7.66
N ALA A 468 -6.86 18.66 7.76
CA ALA A 468 -5.92 17.97 6.88
C ALA A 468 -5.80 16.46 7.19
N PRO A 469 -5.59 15.61 6.15
CA PRO A 469 -5.15 14.23 6.35
C PRO A 469 -3.63 14.20 6.62
N GLU A 470 -3.24 13.92 7.87
CA GLU A 470 -1.84 14.08 8.32
C GLU A 470 -0.91 12.92 7.89
N THR A 471 0.35 13.01 8.30
CA THR A 471 1.37 11.98 8.15
C THR A 471 1.17 10.77 9.09
N PRO A 472 1.55 9.55 8.66
CA PRO A 472 1.53 8.35 9.49
C PRO A 472 2.55 8.49 10.62
N SER A 473 2.04 8.90 11.77
CA SER A 473 2.72 9.11 13.04
C SER A 473 2.16 8.13 14.08
N GLU A 474 2.82 8.03 15.24
CA GLU A 474 2.24 7.37 16.42
C GLU A 474 0.82 7.86 16.69
N GLU A 475 0.63 9.19 16.67
CA GLU A 475 -0.64 9.87 16.88
C GLU A 475 -1.71 9.52 15.81
N GLN A 476 -1.32 9.30 14.54
CA GLN A 476 -2.25 8.78 13.52
C GLN A 476 -2.57 7.30 13.70
N LEU A 477 -1.60 6.46 14.07
CA LEU A 477 -1.85 5.06 14.36
C LEU A 477 -2.81 4.95 15.57
N ARG A 478 -2.57 5.77 16.60
CA ARG A 478 -3.42 5.97 17.78
C ARG A 478 -4.83 6.41 17.36
N ARG A 479 -4.99 7.49 16.57
CA ARG A 479 -6.31 7.95 16.09
C ARG A 479 -7.02 6.95 15.17
N ARG A 480 -6.29 6.16 14.37
CA ARG A 480 -6.86 5.03 13.59
C ARG A 480 -7.36 3.92 14.51
N TYR A 481 -6.63 3.58 15.58
CA TYR A 481 -7.11 2.67 16.62
C TYR A 481 -8.36 3.24 17.31
N GLU A 482 -8.35 4.51 17.74
CA GLU A 482 -9.49 5.16 18.40
C GLU A 482 -10.75 5.17 17.51
N ALA A 483 -10.61 5.48 16.22
CA ALA A 483 -11.71 5.50 15.26
C ALA A 483 -12.29 4.11 14.93
N LEU A 484 -11.47 3.05 14.96
CA LEU A 484 -11.90 1.70 14.61
C LEU A 484 -12.41 0.88 15.81
N ILE A 485 -11.83 1.11 17.00
CA ILE A 485 -12.16 0.45 18.27
C ILE A 485 -13.24 1.24 19.04
N GLY A 486 -13.32 2.57 18.87
CA GLY A 486 -14.37 3.41 19.45
C GLY A 486 -14.13 3.86 20.89
N VAL A 487 -12.90 3.74 21.40
CA VAL A 487 -12.49 4.19 22.75
C VAL A 487 -11.14 4.92 22.67
N PRO A 488 -10.81 5.83 23.61
CA PRO A 488 -9.49 6.45 23.66
C PRO A 488 -8.36 5.43 23.89
N VAL A 489 -7.22 5.65 23.24
CA VAL A 489 -6.07 4.75 23.22
C VAL A 489 -4.81 5.52 23.65
N ARG A 490 -4.07 5.02 24.64
CA ARG A 490 -2.73 5.57 24.96
C ARG A 490 -1.67 4.93 24.07
N ALA A 491 -0.57 5.63 23.85
CA ALA A 491 0.54 5.14 23.03
C ALA A 491 1.22 3.89 23.62
N ASP A 492 1.34 3.81 24.95
CA ASP A 492 1.90 2.68 25.71
C ASP A 492 0.97 1.45 25.78
N GLN A 493 -0.14 1.41 25.07
CA GLN A 493 -1.11 0.32 25.09
C GLN A 493 -1.13 -0.46 23.76
N SER A 494 -1.15 -1.78 23.83
CA SER A 494 -1.45 -2.62 22.67
C SER A 494 -2.95 -2.67 22.35
N PHE A 495 -3.31 -3.27 21.21
CA PHE A 495 -4.71 -3.56 20.84
C PHE A 495 -5.44 -4.36 21.96
N ALA A 496 -4.74 -5.32 22.57
CA ALA A 496 -5.28 -6.10 23.68
C ALA A 496 -5.34 -5.30 24.99
N ASP A 497 -4.43 -4.34 25.21
CA ASP A 497 -4.42 -3.49 26.41
C ASP A 497 -5.49 -2.38 26.39
N VAL A 498 -6.09 -2.07 25.24
CA VAL A 498 -7.36 -1.32 25.19
C VAL A 498 -8.60 -2.21 25.24
N GLY A 499 -8.43 -3.52 24.99
CA GLY A 499 -9.49 -4.53 25.04
C GLY A 499 -10.30 -4.62 23.74
N GLY A 500 -9.65 -4.42 22.59
CA GLY A 500 -10.31 -4.46 21.29
C GLY A 500 -10.96 -5.82 20.98
N ASP A 501 -12.08 -5.80 20.26
CA ASP A 501 -12.86 -7.00 19.95
C ASP A 501 -12.41 -7.71 18.66
N SER A 502 -13.01 -8.87 18.37
CA SER A 502 -12.68 -9.65 17.18
C SER A 502 -13.12 -9.04 15.83
N LEU A 503 -13.79 -7.88 15.83
CA LEU A 503 -14.32 -7.18 14.65
C LEU A 503 -13.45 -5.98 14.30
N ALA A 504 -13.17 -5.12 15.29
CA ALA A 504 -12.17 -4.07 15.22
C ALA A 504 -10.80 -4.66 14.86
N TYR A 505 -10.48 -5.87 15.35
CA TYR A 505 -9.27 -6.61 14.99
C TYR A 505 -8.99 -6.66 13.48
N VAL A 506 -10.03 -6.92 12.70
CA VAL A 506 -9.97 -7.13 11.25
C VAL A 506 -9.81 -5.81 10.49
N ALA A 507 -10.34 -4.71 11.03
CA ALA A 507 -10.15 -3.39 10.46
C ALA A 507 -8.79 -2.78 10.87
N VAL A 508 -8.38 -2.99 12.12
CA VAL A 508 -7.10 -2.48 12.65
C VAL A 508 -5.91 -3.23 12.06
N SER A 509 -5.97 -4.56 11.84
CA SER A 509 -4.87 -5.27 11.16
C SER A 509 -4.59 -4.75 9.75
N VAL A 510 -5.64 -4.41 9.00
CA VAL A 510 -5.51 -3.77 7.68
C VAL A 510 -4.98 -2.34 7.81
N ALA A 511 -5.48 -1.55 8.78
CA ALA A 511 -4.94 -0.22 9.03
C ALA A 511 -3.45 -0.26 9.45
N VAL A 512 -3.03 -1.28 10.21
CA VAL A 512 -1.63 -1.53 10.57
C VAL A 512 -0.81 -1.93 9.34
N GLU A 513 -1.28 -2.87 8.50
CA GLU A 513 -0.60 -3.23 7.23
C GLU A 513 -0.46 -2.02 6.28
N GLU A 514 -1.48 -1.16 6.21
CA GLU A 514 -1.48 0.05 5.36
C GLU A 514 -0.64 1.21 5.93
N THR A 515 -0.36 1.21 7.25
CA THR A 515 0.48 2.24 7.90
C THR A 515 1.95 1.82 8.00
N LEU A 516 2.24 0.53 8.26
CA LEU A 516 3.59 -0.05 8.36
C LEU A 516 4.10 -0.66 7.04
N GLY A 517 3.23 -0.87 6.06
CA GLY A 517 3.56 -1.59 4.82
C GLY A 517 3.64 -3.13 4.96
N HIS A 518 3.56 -3.66 6.17
CA HIS A 518 3.43 -5.09 6.49
C HIS A 518 2.71 -5.29 7.83
N LEU A 519 2.27 -6.52 8.13
CA LEU A 519 1.64 -6.85 9.43
C LEU A 519 2.63 -7.62 10.32
N PRO A 520 3.12 -7.06 11.45
CA PRO A 520 3.91 -7.80 12.43
C PRO A 520 3.11 -8.95 13.05
N ARG A 521 3.71 -10.13 13.28
CA ARG A 521 2.97 -11.32 13.78
C ARG A 521 2.26 -11.08 15.12
N ASP A 522 2.94 -10.37 16.02
CA ASP A 522 2.46 -10.13 17.38
C ASP A 522 1.88 -8.73 17.58
N TRP A 523 1.56 -8.00 16.49
CA TRP A 523 1.09 -6.60 16.49
C TRP A 523 0.01 -6.29 17.55
N HIS A 524 -0.88 -7.25 17.77
CA HIS A 524 -1.98 -7.19 18.72
C HIS A 524 -1.59 -7.13 20.21
N ARG A 525 -0.35 -7.54 20.54
CA ARG A 525 0.29 -7.49 21.87
C ARG A 525 1.43 -6.45 21.91
N THR A 526 1.77 -5.83 20.78
CA THR A 526 2.76 -4.73 20.67
C THR A 526 2.06 -3.38 20.96
N SER A 527 2.71 -2.46 21.70
CA SER A 527 2.09 -1.16 22.00
C SER A 527 1.99 -0.28 20.75
N VAL A 528 1.13 0.75 20.77
CA VAL A 528 1.06 1.72 19.66
C VAL A 528 2.40 2.46 19.51
N THR A 529 3.13 2.75 20.58
CA THR A 529 4.50 3.30 20.54
C THR A 529 5.49 2.32 19.92
N ASP A 530 5.49 1.03 20.29
CA ASP A 530 6.42 0.05 19.72
C ASP A 530 6.12 -0.24 18.23
N LEU A 531 4.84 -0.23 17.84
CA LEU A 531 4.43 -0.25 16.44
C LEU A 531 4.84 1.04 15.72
N ALA A 532 4.78 2.19 16.38
CA ALA A 532 5.20 3.47 15.81
C ALA A 532 6.73 3.61 15.71
N ALA A 533 7.49 2.98 16.62
CA ALA A 533 8.94 2.86 16.52
C ALA A 533 9.38 1.95 15.35
N ALA A 534 8.46 1.10 14.86
CA ALA A 534 8.61 0.36 13.60
C ALA A 534 8.08 1.11 12.36
N LEU A 535 7.59 2.35 12.48
CA LEU A 535 7.31 3.20 11.31
C LEU A 535 8.63 3.65 10.68
N PRO A 536 8.79 3.57 9.34
CA PRO A 536 9.90 4.22 8.67
C PRO A 536 9.78 5.75 8.83
N PRO A 537 10.87 6.46 9.16
CA PRO A 537 10.79 7.90 9.48
C PRO A 537 10.42 8.75 8.26
N GLY A 538 9.24 9.40 8.33
CA GLY A 538 9.01 10.68 7.68
C GLY A 538 8.68 10.70 6.18
N LYS A 539 7.70 9.93 5.70
CA LYS A 539 6.94 10.28 4.48
C LYS A 539 5.54 9.61 4.45
N PRO A 540 4.47 10.28 3.98
CA PRO A 540 3.14 9.69 3.91
C PRO A 540 3.04 8.57 2.87
N SER A 541 2.33 7.49 3.21
CA SER A 541 2.23 6.28 2.39
C SER A 541 1.21 6.44 1.26
N ALA A 542 1.67 6.87 0.08
CA ALA A 542 0.93 6.71 -1.17
C ALA A 542 1.00 5.22 -1.59
N ALA A 543 0.03 4.42 -1.15
CA ALA A 543 0.08 2.96 -1.24
C ALA A 543 0.08 2.46 -2.72
N PRO A 544 1.10 1.70 -3.16
CA PRO A 544 1.10 1.10 -4.49
C PRO A 544 0.06 -0.02 -4.56
N THR A 545 -0.55 -0.21 -5.73
CA THR A 545 -1.55 -1.27 -5.99
C THR A 545 -0.89 -2.65 -6.07
N ARG A 546 -0.54 -3.21 -4.91
CA ARG A 546 0.00 -4.57 -4.79
C ARG A 546 -1.02 -5.57 -5.36
N LEU A 547 -0.56 -6.50 -6.20
CA LEU A 547 -1.39 -7.59 -6.75
C LEU A 547 -1.86 -8.58 -5.68
N THR A 548 -1.11 -8.71 -4.58
CA THR A 548 -1.50 -9.47 -3.38
C THR A 548 -1.31 -8.66 -2.10
N ARG A 549 -2.13 -8.94 -1.09
CA ARG A 549 -2.02 -8.43 0.30
C ARG A 549 -1.88 -9.59 1.27
N GLN A 550 -1.40 -9.33 2.50
CA GLN A 550 -1.37 -10.35 3.55
C GLN A 550 -2.61 -10.26 4.44
N VAL A 551 -3.29 -11.39 4.65
CA VAL A 551 -4.45 -11.47 5.55
C VAL A 551 -4.17 -12.54 6.59
N GLU A 552 -4.48 -12.28 7.87
CA GLU A 552 -4.37 -13.33 8.89
C GLU A 552 -5.29 -14.51 8.57
N THR A 553 -4.77 -15.73 8.73
CA THR A 553 -5.51 -16.96 8.48
C THR A 553 -6.76 -17.07 9.36
N SER A 554 -6.71 -16.49 10.56
CA SER A 554 -7.85 -16.33 11.47
C SER A 554 -9.07 -15.63 10.83
N VAL A 555 -8.84 -14.68 9.92
CA VAL A 555 -9.87 -13.90 9.21
C VAL A 555 -10.37 -14.67 7.98
N VAL A 556 -9.47 -15.27 7.22
CA VAL A 556 -9.80 -16.09 6.04
C VAL A 556 -10.63 -17.32 6.46
N VAL A 557 -10.20 -18.02 7.51
CA VAL A 557 -10.94 -19.15 8.10
C VAL A 557 -12.31 -18.71 8.62
N ARG A 558 -12.45 -17.50 9.20
CA ARG A 558 -13.76 -16.98 9.61
C ARG A 558 -14.71 -16.80 8.43
N ALA A 559 -14.24 -16.18 7.35
CA ALA A 559 -15.04 -15.94 6.14
C ALA A 559 -15.46 -17.26 5.47
N LEU A 560 -14.54 -18.22 5.35
CA LEU A 560 -14.83 -19.55 4.82
C LEU A 560 -15.79 -20.32 5.73
N ALA A 561 -15.62 -20.26 7.06
CA ALA A 561 -16.47 -20.98 8.00
C ALA A 561 -17.93 -20.50 7.98
N ILE A 562 -18.18 -19.18 7.88
CA ILE A 562 -19.56 -18.68 7.73
C ILE A 562 -20.14 -18.95 6.34
N LEU A 563 -19.34 -18.84 5.28
CA LEU A 563 -19.75 -19.19 3.92
C LEU A 563 -20.20 -20.65 3.85
N VAL A 564 -19.44 -21.57 4.46
CA VAL A 564 -19.75 -23.01 4.56
C VAL A 564 -21.04 -23.27 5.34
N VAL A 565 -21.31 -22.54 6.43
CA VAL A 565 -22.59 -22.65 7.16
C VAL A 565 -23.77 -22.28 6.27
N VAL A 566 -23.73 -21.10 5.65
CA VAL A 566 -24.84 -20.65 4.79
C VAL A 566 -24.99 -21.55 3.58
N ALA A 567 -23.90 -21.89 2.88
CA ALA A 567 -23.90 -22.78 1.72
C ALA A 567 -24.49 -24.17 2.03
N SER A 568 -24.28 -24.69 3.24
CA SER A 568 -24.88 -25.96 3.67
C SER A 568 -26.36 -25.84 4.01
N HIS A 569 -26.78 -24.73 4.65
CA HIS A 569 -28.20 -24.49 4.97
C HIS A 569 -29.03 -24.10 3.74
N VAL A 570 -28.42 -23.59 2.67
CA VAL A 570 -29.09 -23.40 1.36
C VAL A 570 -29.04 -24.64 0.46
N GLY A 571 -28.60 -25.80 0.98
CA GLY A 571 -28.61 -27.07 0.26
C GLY A 571 -27.54 -27.25 -0.83
N MET A 572 -26.53 -26.39 -0.90
CA MET A 572 -25.54 -26.40 -1.99
C MET A 572 -24.32 -27.31 -1.74
N VAL A 573 -23.99 -27.61 -0.49
CA VAL A 573 -22.88 -28.51 -0.09
C VAL A 573 -23.20 -29.20 1.23
N ASP A 574 -22.79 -30.46 1.47
CA ASP A 574 -22.95 -31.12 2.78
C ASP A 574 -21.70 -30.99 3.68
N ILE A 575 -21.22 -29.75 3.86
CA ILE A 575 -19.98 -29.45 4.58
C ILE A 575 -20.31 -28.88 5.96
N ARG A 576 -20.54 -29.78 6.91
CA ARG A 576 -20.91 -29.45 8.29
C ARG A 576 -19.65 -29.09 9.09
N GLY A 577 -19.77 -28.16 10.04
CA GLY A 577 -18.71 -27.84 11.02
C GLY A 577 -18.26 -26.38 11.07
N GLY A 578 -18.61 -25.54 10.08
CA GLY A 578 -18.22 -24.12 10.07
C GLY A 578 -18.60 -23.36 11.36
N ALA A 579 -19.80 -23.60 11.92
CA ALA A 579 -20.21 -22.99 13.19
C ALA A 579 -19.35 -23.42 14.40
N HIS A 580 -18.81 -24.65 14.41
CA HIS A 580 -17.94 -25.13 15.48
C HIS A 580 -16.53 -24.54 15.33
N LEU A 581 -16.06 -24.40 14.09
CA LEU A 581 -14.82 -23.70 13.78
C LEU A 581 -14.90 -22.19 14.13
N LEU A 582 -16.08 -21.57 14.00
CA LEU A 582 -16.34 -20.23 14.52
C LEU A 582 -16.30 -20.17 16.07
N LEU A 583 -16.81 -21.16 16.79
CA LEU A 583 -16.68 -21.24 18.26
C LEU A 583 -15.21 -21.37 18.69
N ALA A 584 -14.44 -22.24 18.03
CA ALA A 584 -13.01 -22.37 18.30
C ALA A 584 -12.27 -21.06 18.00
N LEU A 585 -12.66 -20.34 16.95
CA LEU A 585 -12.11 -19.02 16.65
C LEU A 585 -12.49 -17.96 17.71
N VAL A 586 -13.68 -18.04 18.32
CA VAL A 586 -14.04 -17.18 19.46
C VAL A 586 -13.10 -17.42 20.64
N GLY A 587 -12.81 -18.67 20.98
CA GLY A 587 -11.83 -19.01 22.03
C GLY A 587 -10.40 -18.54 21.74
N PHE A 588 -9.97 -18.69 20.48
CA PHE A 588 -8.67 -18.19 20.01
C PHE A 588 -8.55 -16.67 20.14
N ASN A 589 -9.60 -15.92 19.78
CA ASN A 589 -9.65 -14.47 19.92
C ASN A 589 -9.75 -14.01 21.38
N LEU A 590 -10.54 -14.72 22.21
CA LEU A 590 -10.67 -14.47 23.65
C LEU A 590 -9.30 -14.48 24.34
N ALA A 591 -8.49 -15.49 24.04
CA ALA A 591 -7.12 -15.64 24.53
C ALA A 591 -6.20 -14.51 24.04
N ARG A 592 -6.23 -14.19 22.74
CA ARG A 592 -5.34 -13.18 22.14
C ARG A 592 -5.62 -11.75 22.60
N PHE A 593 -6.88 -11.37 22.84
CA PHE A 593 -7.27 -9.96 23.05
C PHE A 593 -7.75 -9.63 24.46
N HIS A 594 -8.30 -10.60 25.21
CA HIS A 594 -8.85 -10.35 26.54
C HIS A 594 -7.99 -10.92 27.67
N LEU A 595 -7.14 -11.93 27.44
CA LEU A 595 -6.37 -12.58 28.52
C LEU A 595 -4.95 -12.04 28.77
N SER A 596 -4.49 -11.07 27.96
CA SER A 596 -3.25 -10.33 28.21
C SER A 596 -3.37 -9.36 29.39
N VAL A 597 -4.57 -8.81 29.63
CA VAL A 597 -4.81 -7.70 30.57
C VAL A 597 -4.41 -8.09 31.99
N ALA A 598 -3.43 -7.37 32.56
CA ALA A 598 -2.84 -7.70 33.86
C ALA A 598 -3.86 -7.65 35.02
N ASP A 599 -4.67 -6.59 35.13
CA ASP A 599 -5.69 -6.45 36.19
C ASP A 599 -6.91 -7.39 35.95
N PRO A 600 -7.18 -8.36 36.84
CA PRO A 600 -8.34 -9.25 36.71
C PRO A 600 -9.70 -8.54 36.79
N ALA A 601 -9.80 -7.36 37.42
CA ALA A 601 -11.06 -6.61 37.53
C ALA A 601 -11.39 -5.88 36.22
N LEU A 602 -10.42 -5.20 35.62
CA LEU A 602 -10.51 -4.64 34.27
C LEU A 602 -10.72 -5.74 33.22
N ARG A 603 -10.02 -6.89 33.35
CA ARG A 603 -10.18 -8.05 32.47
C ARG A 603 -11.63 -8.55 32.43
N LEU A 604 -12.22 -8.84 33.59
CA LEU A 604 -13.63 -9.28 33.67
C LEU A 604 -14.58 -8.23 33.06
N ARG A 605 -14.38 -6.94 33.36
CA ARG A 605 -15.21 -5.85 32.82
C ARG A 605 -15.14 -5.78 31.28
N ARG A 606 -13.96 -6.04 30.69
CA ARG A 606 -13.77 -6.11 29.23
C ARG A 606 -14.41 -7.35 28.61
N MET A 607 -14.20 -8.53 29.20
CA MET A 607 -14.83 -9.78 28.75
C MET A 607 -16.36 -9.65 28.78
N LEU A 608 -16.95 -9.14 29.86
CA LEU A 608 -18.40 -8.92 29.97
C LEU A 608 -18.92 -7.83 29.01
N ARG A 609 -18.15 -6.76 28.77
CA ARG A 609 -18.51 -5.75 27.77
C ARG A 609 -18.53 -6.34 26.36
N SER A 610 -17.43 -6.97 25.93
CA SER A 610 -17.30 -7.58 24.60
C SER A 610 -18.34 -8.68 24.38
N THR A 611 -18.62 -9.48 25.42
CA THR A 611 -19.72 -10.46 25.41
C THR A 611 -21.08 -9.76 25.28
N GLY A 612 -21.33 -8.67 26.01
CA GLY A 612 -22.56 -7.88 25.88
C GLY A 612 -22.73 -7.20 24.52
N GLU A 613 -21.65 -6.75 23.89
CA GLU A 613 -21.65 -6.13 22.55
C GLU A 613 -21.91 -7.14 21.43
N ILE A 614 -21.64 -8.43 21.67
CA ILE A 614 -22.05 -9.56 20.83
C ILE A 614 -23.51 -9.96 21.12
N LEU A 615 -23.85 -10.15 22.40
CA LEU A 615 -25.12 -10.75 22.80
C LEU A 615 -26.30 -9.78 22.76
N VAL A 616 -26.15 -8.52 23.18
CA VAL A 616 -27.29 -7.58 23.24
C VAL A 616 -27.87 -7.30 21.85
N PRO A 617 -27.09 -7.03 20.78
CA PRO A 617 -27.65 -6.91 19.44
C PRO A 617 -28.24 -8.23 18.92
N SER A 618 -27.64 -9.38 19.30
CA SER A 618 -28.17 -10.70 18.96
C SER A 618 -29.55 -10.91 19.59
N PHE A 619 -29.72 -10.62 20.89
CA PHE A 619 -31.01 -10.72 21.58
C PHE A 619 -32.04 -9.68 21.14
N VAL A 620 -31.63 -8.45 20.77
CA VAL A 620 -32.55 -7.46 20.18
C VAL A 620 -33.06 -7.93 18.82
N LEU A 621 -32.19 -8.55 18.00
CA LEU A 621 -32.60 -9.16 16.74
C LEU A 621 -33.48 -10.39 16.96
N LEU A 622 -33.15 -11.26 17.92
CA LEU A 622 -34.00 -12.40 18.33
C LEU A 622 -35.36 -11.95 18.90
N ALA A 623 -35.42 -10.83 19.62
CA ALA A 623 -36.68 -10.24 20.08
C ALA A 623 -37.53 -9.72 18.92
N ALA A 624 -36.92 -9.07 17.92
CA ALA A 624 -37.62 -8.69 16.69
C ALA A 624 -38.09 -9.93 15.87
N LEU A 625 -37.35 -11.04 15.95
CA LEU A 625 -37.73 -12.32 15.32
C LEU A 625 -38.88 -13.03 16.05
N ALA A 626 -38.89 -12.98 17.38
CA ALA A 626 -39.96 -13.51 18.24
C ALA A 626 -41.27 -12.68 18.18
N LEU A 627 -41.29 -11.56 17.46
CA LEU A 627 -42.52 -10.85 17.07
C LEU A 627 -43.10 -11.37 15.75
N SER A 628 -42.42 -12.31 15.06
CA SER A 628 -42.93 -13.01 13.88
C SER A 628 -43.49 -14.39 14.27
N PRO A 629 -44.46 -14.94 13.53
CA PRO A 629 -45.11 -16.21 13.87
C PRO A 629 -44.21 -17.46 13.67
N PHE A 630 -42.93 -17.28 13.38
CA PHE A 630 -41.97 -18.35 13.08
C PHE A 630 -41.01 -18.69 14.24
N TYR A 631 -41.09 -17.98 15.37
CA TYR A 631 -40.16 -18.12 16.49
C TYR A 631 -40.85 -17.99 17.85
N GLU A 632 -40.58 -18.94 18.74
CA GLU A 632 -41.15 -19.01 20.08
C GLU A 632 -40.46 -18.08 21.09
N TRP A 633 -41.21 -17.65 22.11
CA TRP A 633 -40.77 -16.67 23.10
C TRP A 633 -39.58 -17.13 23.96
N TYR A 634 -39.43 -18.44 24.20
CA TYR A 634 -38.36 -19.00 25.03
C TYR A 634 -36.96 -18.88 24.38
N VAL A 635 -36.89 -18.61 23.07
CA VAL A 635 -35.62 -18.31 22.36
C VAL A 635 -34.91 -17.09 22.98
N LEU A 636 -35.65 -16.20 23.65
CA LEU A 636 -35.11 -15.05 24.36
C LEU A 636 -34.44 -15.39 25.70
N GLY A 637 -34.65 -16.60 26.23
CA GLY A 637 -34.03 -17.08 27.47
C GLY A 637 -32.62 -17.65 27.29
N ALA A 638 -32.25 -18.06 26.07
CA ALA A 638 -31.07 -18.89 25.77
C ALA A 638 -31.02 -20.19 26.61
N THR A 639 -32.18 -20.84 26.74
CA THR A 639 -32.40 -22.05 27.56
C THR A 639 -32.99 -23.21 26.75
N SER A 640 -32.82 -23.25 25.42
CA SER A 640 -33.36 -24.37 24.61
C SER A 640 -32.70 -25.71 24.95
N TRP A 641 -31.52 -25.71 25.59
CA TRP A 641 -30.88 -26.91 26.12
C TRP A 641 -31.49 -27.42 27.45
N VAL A 642 -32.37 -26.65 28.10
CA VAL A 642 -32.98 -26.97 29.41
C VAL A 642 -34.47 -27.30 29.30
N ILE A 643 -35.18 -26.68 28.36
CA ILE A 643 -36.62 -26.83 28.17
C ILE A 643 -36.87 -27.79 27.00
N PRO A 644 -37.33 -29.04 27.23
CA PRO A 644 -37.59 -29.98 26.16
C PRO A 644 -38.94 -29.71 25.49
N THR A 645 -38.95 -28.88 24.45
CA THR A 645 -40.08 -28.77 23.51
C THR A 645 -39.94 -29.79 22.37
N THR A 646 -41.06 -30.32 21.89
CA THR A 646 -41.07 -31.54 21.07
C THR A 646 -41.07 -31.31 19.55
N GLU A 647 -41.52 -30.15 19.06
CA GLU A 647 -41.82 -29.92 17.63
C GLU A 647 -41.51 -28.48 17.15
N ALA A 648 -40.30 -27.94 17.39
CA ALA A 648 -39.93 -26.58 16.96
C ALA A 648 -38.46 -26.46 16.45
N PRO A 649 -38.11 -25.42 15.65
CA PRO A 649 -36.81 -25.32 14.95
C PRO A 649 -35.70 -24.71 15.83
N GLU A 650 -35.48 -25.30 17.00
CA GLU A 650 -34.68 -24.73 18.10
C GLU A 650 -33.18 -24.66 17.80
N TRP A 651 -32.64 -25.59 16.99
CA TRP A 651 -31.22 -25.62 16.61
C TRP A 651 -30.78 -24.46 15.68
N ARG A 652 -31.63 -23.46 15.43
CA ARG A 652 -31.27 -22.29 14.61
C ARG A 652 -30.31 -21.33 15.31
N PHE A 653 -30.29 -21.29 16.65
CA PHE A 653 -29.52 -20.29 17.42
C PHE A 653 -28.63 -20.83 18.54
N TRP A 654 -28.42 -22.15 18.66
CA TRP A 654 -27.56 -22.75 19.70
C TRP A 654 -26.15 -22.14 19.79
N PHE A 655 -25.58 -21.67 18.68
CA PHE A 655 -24.31 -20.97 18.65
C PHE A 655 -24.33 -19.69 19.50
N VAL A 656 -25.46 -18.97 19.53
CA VAL A 656 -25.66 -17.79 20.39
C VAL A 656 -25.79 -18.24 21.84
N GLU A 657 -26.61 -19.25 22.15
CA GLU A 657 -26.76 -19.78 23.52
C GLU A 657 -25.41 -20.24 24.11
N ALA A 658 -24.60 -20.94 23.30
CA ALA A 658 -23.25 -21.33 23.66
C ALA A 658 -22.38 -20.11 24.08
N LEU A 659 -22.47 -18.98 23.37
CA LEU A 659 -21.75 -17.76 23.75
C LEU A 659 -22.34 -17.09 25.00
N VAL A 660 -23.66 -17.18 25.23
CA VAL A 660 -24.34 -16.70 26.45
C VAL A 660 -23.81 -17.41 27.70
N TRP A 661 -23.63 -18.73 27.63
CA TRP A 661 -23.19 -19.52 28.78
C TRP A 661 -21.66 -19.59 28.93
N VAL A 662 -20.92 -19.84 27.85
CA VAL A 662 -19.48 -20.12 27.92
C VAL A 662 -18.65 -18.86 28.20
N LEU A 663 -18.93 -17.72 27.56
CA LEU A 663 -18.09 -16.53 27.72
C LEU A 663 -18.15 -15.93 29.14
N PRO A 664 -19.33 -15.76 29.79
CA PRO A 664 -19.39 -15.33 31.18
C PRO A 664 -18.82 -16.39 32.14
N LEU A 665 -19.04 -17.68 31.90
CA LEU A 665 -18.49 -18.76 32.73
C LEU A 665 -16.96 -18.72 32.75
N VAL A 666 -16.30 -18.64 31.58
CA VAL A 666 -14.83 -18.51 31.50
C VAL A 666 -14.35 -17.25 32.21
N ALA A 667 -15.06 -16.12 32.07
CA ALA A 667 -14.72 -14.87 32.75
C ALA A 667 -14.88 -14.93 34.29
N VAL A 668 -15.85 -15.70 34.79
CA VAL A 668 -16.03 -15.97 36.23
C VAL A 668 -14.98 -16.94 36.76
N VAL A 669 -14.70 -18.05 36.05
CA VAL A 669 -13.66 -19.02 36.43
C VAL A 669 -12.27 -18.35 36.50
N LEU A 670 -11.98 -17.41 35.61
CA LEU A 670 -10.74 -16.62 35.63
C LEU A 670 -10.65 -15.59 36.78
N ARG A 671 -11.70 -15.39 37.59
CA ARG A 671 -11.59 -14.64 38.85
C ARG A 671 -10.91 -15.46 39.96
N ILE A 672 -10.94 -16.79 39.86
CA ILE A 672 -10.57 -17.67 40.96
C ILE A 672 -9.03 -17.61 41.15
N PRO A 673 -8.50 -17.26 42.34
CA PRO A 673 -7.07 -16.96 42.49
C PRO A 673 -6.12 -18.10 42.11
N TRP A 674 -6.51 -19.36 42.36
CA TRP A 674 -5.70 -20.52 41.98
C TRP A 674 -5.68 -20.75 40.46
N VAL A 675 -6.80 -20.48 39.76
CA VAL A 675 -6.88 -20.56 38.28
C VAL A 675 -5.95 -19.52 37.65
N GLU A 676 -5.99 -18.28 38.11
CA GLU A 676 -5.09 -17.22 37.63
C GLU A 676 -3.62 -17.45 38.04
N SER A 677 -3.36 -18.21 39.11
CA SER A 677 -2.02 -18.68 39.46
C SER A 677 -1.51 -19.71 38.44
N LEU A 678 -2.28 -20.77 38.17
CA LEU A 678 -1.95 -21.79 37.18
C LEU A 678 -1.78 -21.19 35.77
N ARG A 679 -2.66 -20.25 35.38
CA ARG A 679 -2.55 -19.56 34.08
C ARG A 679 -1.23 -18.81 33.93
N ARG A 680 -0.75 -18.16 34.99
CA ARG A 680 0.54 -17.42 34.96
C ARG A 680 1.75 -18.36 35.01
N GLY A 681 1.65 -19.48 35.73
CA GLY A 681 2.71 -20.50 35.78
C GLY A 681 2.82 -21.33 34.50
N SER A 682 1.73 -21.56 33.76
CA SER A 682 1.72 -22.30 32.50
C SER A 682 0.52 -21.91 31.62
N PRO A 683 0.64 -20.84 30.79
CA PRO A 683 -0.47 -20.30 30.00
C PRO A 683 -1.15 -21.29 29.07
N TRP A 684 -0.41 -22.25 28.51
CA TRP A 684 -0.93 -23.30 27.63
C TRP A 684 -1.54 -24.49 28.38
N LEU A 685 -1.00 -24.85 29.55
CA LEU A 685 -1.39 -26.08 30.26
C LEU A 685 -2.80 -25.97 30.86
N LEU A 686 -3.18 -24.80 31.39
CA LEU A 686 -4.51 -24.57 31.94
C LEU A 686 -5.64 -24.80 30.91
N PRO A 687 -5.66 -24.12 29.73
CA PRO A 687 -6.70 -24.36 28.74
C PRO A 687 -6.59 -25.75 28.10
N ALA A 688 -5.40 -26.33 27.97
CA ALA A 688 -5.25 -27.71 27.48
C ALA A 688 -5.90 -28.72 28.45
N ALA A 689 -5.61 -28.64 29.74
CA ALA A 689 -6.19 -29.50 30.76
C ALA A 689 -7.70 -29.28 30.90
N ALA A 690 -8.16 -28.02 30.83
CA ALA A 690 -9.59 -27.68 30.83
C ALA A 690 -10.30 -28.22 29.57
N THR A 691 -9.66 -28.18 28.40
CA THR A 691 -10.17 -28.79 27.16
C THR A 691 -10.38 -30.28 27.35
N CYS A 692 -9.36 -31.01 27.85
CA CYS A 692 -9.49 -32.44 28.13
C CYS A 692 -10.59 -32.74 29.15
N ALA A 693 -10.64 -32.02 30.27
CA ALA A 693 -11.62 -32.26 31.34
C ALA A 693 -13.06 -31.99 30.88
N VAL A 694 -13.32 -30.89 30.17
CA VAL A 694 -14.66 -30.54 29.66
C VAL A 694 -15.04 -31.44 28.48
N TRP A 695 -14.08 -31.87 27.65
CA TRP A 695 -14.32 -32.87 26.61
C TRP A 695 -14.74 -34.21 27.22
N VAL A 696 -13.95 -34.79 28.13
CA VAL A 696 -14.28 -36.04 28.85
C VAL A 696 -15.63 -35.93 29.58
N ALA A 697 -15.90 -34.79 30.24
CA ALA A 697 -17.20 -34.53 30.85
C ALA A 697 -18.34 -34.52 29.82
N SER A 698 -18.16 -33.92 28.64
CA SER A 698 -19.17 -33.93 27.58
C SER A 698 -19.44 -35.32 26.99
N GLN A 699 -18.44 -36.21 26.95
CA GLN A 699 -18.61 -37.58 26.46
C GLN A 699 -19.31 -38.52 27.47
N HIS A 700 -19.18 -38.27 28.77
CA HIS A 700 -19.64 -39.20 29.82
C HIS A 700 -20.80 -38.69 30.69
N LEU A 701 -20.99 -37.37 30.83
CA LEU A 701 -22.09 -36.78 31.61
C LEU A 701 -23.31 -36.42 30.74
N LEU A 702 -23.18 -36.42 29.42
CA LEU A 702 -24.26 -36.24 28.45
C LEU A 702 -24.33 -37.42 27.45
N PRO A 703 -24.46 -38.68 27.91
CA PRO A 703 -24.28 -39.87 27.07
C PRO A 703 -25.41 -40.12 26.05
N ASP A 704 -26.52 -39.37 26.12
CA ASP A 704 -27.59 -39.44 25.12
C ASP A 704 -27.11 -38.89 23.77
N ALA A 705 -26.70 -39.80 22.88
CA ALA A 705 -26.20 -39.54 21.54
C ALA A 705 -27.31 -39.04 20.59
N ARG A 706 -27.77 -37.80 20.80
CA ARG A 706 -28.72 -37.08 19.95
C ARG A 706 -28.07 -35.80 19.41
N PRO A 707 -28.50 -35.26 18.25
CA PRO A 707 -27.97 -33.99 17.73
C PRO A 707 -27.98 -32.82 18.74
N ALA A 708 -28.91 -32.83 19.69
CA ALA A 708 -29.00 -31.84 20.76
C ALA A 708 -27.77 -31.78 21.69
N SER A 709 -27.08 -32.89 21.97
CA SER A 709 -25.92 -32.88 22.88
C SER A 709 -24.71 -32.17 22.27
N LEU A 710 -24.52 -32.30 20.95
CA LEU A 710 -23.51 -31.55 20.16
C LEU A 710 -23.75 -30.04 20.17
N PHE A 711 -24.99 -29.60 20.41
CA PHE A 711 -25.38 -28.19 20.48
C PHE A 711 -25.43 -27.64 21.91
N SER A 712 -25.14 -28.47 22.92
CA SER A 712 -25.12 -28.06 24.33
C SER A 712 -24.01 -27.04 24.62
N PRO A 713 -24.19 -26.15 25.62
CA PRO A 713 -23.13 -25.27 26.09
C PRO A 713 -21.86 -26.00 26.54
N LEU A 714 -21.97 -27.25 27.03
CA LEU A 714 -20.83 -28.06 27.47
C LEU A 714 -20.01 -28.58 26.27
N ALA A 715 -20.67 -29.02 25.20
CA ALA A 715 -20.01 -29.38 23.94
C ALA A 715 -19.34 -28.16 23.29
N ALA A 716 -20.00 -27.00 23.32
CA ALA A 716 -19.40 -25.76 22.84
C ALA A 716 -18.19 -25.31 23.70
N ALA A 717 -18.24 -25.53 25.02
CA ALA A 717 -17.20 -25.10 25.95
C ALA A 717 -15.82 -25.71 25.65
N TRP A 718 -15.73 -27.02 25.40
CA TRP A 718 -14.42 -27.63 25.08
C TRP A 718 -13.88 -27.17 23.72
N VAL A 719 -14.74 -26.89 22.74
CA VAL A 719 -14.33 -26.34 21.43
C VAL A 719 -13.78 -24.91 21.58
N VAL A 720 -14.38 -24.09 22.45
CA VAL A 720 -13.86 -22.75 22.81
C VAL A 720 -12.52 -22.86 23.57
N LEU A 721 -12.40 -23.79 24.52
CA LEU A 721 -11.14 -24.03 25.26
C LEU A 721 -10.01 -24.56 24.36
N LEU A 722 -10.32 -25.41 23.38
CA LEU A 722 -9.37 -25.87 22.36
C LEU A 722 -8.85 -24.71 21.52
N GLY A 723 -9.73 -23.77 21.16
CA GLY A 723 -9.38 -22.51 20.50
C GLY A 723 -8.42 -21.63 21.30
N TRP A 724 -8.67 -21.48 22.61
CA TRP A 724 -7.74 -20.79 23.52
C TRP A 724 -6.40 -21.53 23.59
N THR A 725 -6.39 -22.86 23.73
CA THR A 725 -5.17 -23.68 23.74
C THR A 725 -4.31 -23.45 22.49
N ALA A 726 -4.94 -23.29 21.31
CA ALA A 726 -4.25 -22.97 20.06
C ALA A 726 -3.64 -21.56 20.00
N ALA A 727 -4.17 -20.59 20.77
CA ALA A 727 -3.62 -19.24 20.85
C ALA A 727 -2.33 -19.16 21.67
N GLU A 728 -2.23 -19.92 22.77
CA GLU A 728 -1.07 -19.93 23.68
C GLU A 728 0.08 -20.85 23.18
N ALA A 729 -0.14 -21.55 22.06
CA ALA A 729 0.78 -22.54 21.49
C ALA A 729 1.97 -21.88 20.73
N HIS A 730 2.80 -21.11 21.44
CA HIS A 730 3.83 -20.28 20.83
C HIS A 730 5.06 -21.05 20.31
N THR A 731 5.47 -22.15 20.96
CA THR A 731 6.67 -22.93 20.57
C THR A 731 6.32 -24.11 19.66
N ARG A 732 7.27 -24.58 18.83
CA ARG A 732 7.07 -25.76 17.95
C ARG A 732 6.58 -27.01 18.72
N ARG A 733 7.06 -27.22 19.96
CA ARG A 733 6.61 -28.33 20.83
C ARG A 733 5.15 -28.18 21.24
N LEU A 734 4.73 -26.98 21.66
CA LEU A 734 3.34 -26.70 22.01
C LEU A 734 2.41 -26.74 20.79
N LYS A 735 2.87 -26.34 19.59
CA LYS A 735 2.12 -26.49 18.34
C LYS A 735 1.88 -27.95 17.99
N LEU A 736 2.90 -28.81 18.12
CA LEU A 736 2.73 -30.26 17.91
C LEU A 736 1.79 -30.89 18.95
N ALA A 737 1.95 -30.55 20.23
CA ALA A 737 1.06 -31.03 21.30
C ALA A 737 -0.40 -30.57 21.10
N THR A 738 -0.61 -29.32 20.65
CA THR A 738 -1.96 -28.82 20.33
C THR A 738 -2.51 -29.46 19.05
N SER A 739 -1.68 -29.72 18.05
CA SER A 739 -2.10 -30.44 16.83
C SER A 739 -2.61 -31.84 17.17
N LEU A 740 -1.90 -32.55 18.06
CA LEU A 740 -2.34 -33.84 18.59
C LEU A 740 -3.64 -33.71 19.40
N LEU A 741 -3.76 -32.73 20.30
CA LEU A 741 -4.97 -32.48 21.09
C LEU A 741 -6.19 -32.18 20.20
N VAL A 742 -6.02 -31.39 19.14
CA VAL A 742 -7.07 -31.11 18.14
C VAL A 742 -7.52 -32.42 17.47
N VAL A 743 -6.60 -33.26 17.00
CA VAL A 743 -6.97 -34.55 16.37
C VAL A 743 -7.67 -35.48 17.36
N VAL A 744 -7.10 -35.67 18.55
CA VAL A 744 -7.60 -36.61 19.57
C VAL A 744 -8.95 -36.21 20.14
N THR A 745 -9.25 -34.91 20.28
CA THR A 745 -10.57 -34.46 20.78
C THR A 745 -11.60 -34.32 19.67
N VAL A 746 -11.23 -33.82 18.48
CA VAL A 746 -12.21 -33.45 17.44
C VAL A 746 -12.62 -34.64 16.57
N VAL A 747 -11.67 -35.50 16.15
CA VAL A 747 -12.00 -36.61 15.22
C VAL A 747 -13.01 -37.60 15.81
N PRO A 748 -12.84 -38.13 17.04
CA PRO A 748 -13.83 -39.07 17.61
C PRO A 748 -15.13 -38.41 18.11
N SER A 749 -15.24 -37.07 18.09
CA SER A 749 -16.43 -36.35 18.58
C SER A 749 -17.44 -35.98 17.49
N PHE A 750 -17.15 -36.23 16.19
CA PHE A 750 -18.05 -35.85 15.11
C PHE A 750 -17.99 -36.79 13.89
N ASP A 751 -19.11 -37.43 13.54
CA ASP A 751 -19.16 -38.51 12.53
C ASP A 751 -19.13 -38.06 11.06
N ALA A 752 -19.08 -36.75 10.80
CA ALA A 752 -19.31 -36.14 9.48
C ALA A 752 -18.14 -35.28 9.02
N SER A 753 -18.34 -34.48 7.96
CA SER A 753 -17.40 -33.47 7.43
C SER A 753 -16.82 -32.52 8.51
N ARG A 754 -17.50 -32.38 9.65
CA ARG A 754 -17.02 -31.72 10.89
C ARG A 754 -15.61 -32.17 11.32
N GLN A 755 -15.32 -33.48 11.25
CA GLN A 755 -14.04 -34.07 11.68
C GLN A 755 -12.85 -33.59 10.85
N TRP A 756 -13.09 -33.06 9.66
CA TRP A 756 -12.06 -32.49 8.77
C TRP A 756 -12.08 -30.97 8.80
N VAL A 757 -13.26 -30.35 8.74
CA VAL A 757 -13.42 -28.88 8.74
C VAL A 757 -12.80 -28.24 9.98
N ILE A 758 -13.07 -28.79 11.18
CA ILE A 758 -12.63 -28.19 12.43
C ILE A 758 -11.09 -28.33 12.61
N PRO A 759 -10.46 -29.51 12.41
CA PRO A 759 -9.00 -29.63 12.50
C PRO A 759 -8.27 -28.89 11.40
N LEU A 760 -8.72 -28.93 10.13
CA LEU A 760 -8.05 -28.21 9.05
C LEU A 760 -8.03 -26.70 9.32
N GLY A 761 -9.15 -26.12 9.78
CA GLY A 761 -9.22 -24.71 10.14
C GLY A 761 -8.30 -24.34 11.31
N LEU A 762 -8.28 -25.15 12.38
CA LEU A 762 -7.41 -24.91 13.54
C LEU A 762 -5.93 -25.11 13.23
N LEU A 763 -5.57 -26.15 12.49
CA LEU A 763 -4.19 -26.41 12.06
C LEU A 763 -3.70 -25.33 11.09
N ALA A 764 -4.55 -24.84 10.19
CA ALA A 764 -4.22 -23.70 9.34
C ALA A 764 -3.88 -22.46 10.18
N ILE A 765 -4.72 -22.08 11.16
CA ILE A 765 -4.46 -20.95 12.06
C ILE A 765 -3.17 -21.16 12.89
N LEU A 766 -2.93 -22.40 13.34
CA LEU A 766 -1.79 -22.76 14.18
C LEU A 766 -0.45 -22.72 13.44
N TRP A 767 -0.41 -23.17 12.18
CA TRP A 767 0.84 -23.33 11.40
C TRP A 767 1.05 -22.23 10.35
N LEU A 768 -0.01 -21.66 9.78
CA LEU A 768 0.02 -20.56 8.80
C LEU A 768 -0.52 -19.29 9.48
N PRO A 769 0.31 -18.35 9.97
CA PRO A 769 -0.21 -17.15 10.65
C PRO A 769 -0.90 -16.16 9.69
N SER A 770 -0.41 -16.06 8.44
CA SER A 770 -0.99 -15.23 7.38
C SER A 770 -0.95 -15.93 6.03
N LEU A 771 -1.89 -15.54 5.15
CA LEU A 771 -1.99 -15.98 3.77
C LEU A 771 -1.80 -14.77 2.83
N ARG A 772 -1.12 -14.98 1.71
CA ARG A 772 -1.05 -14.01 0.61
C ARG A 772 -2.24 -14.24 -0.31
N LEU A 773 -3.11 -13.24 -0.44
CA LEU A 773 -4.32 -13.31 -1.27
C LEU A 773 -4.31 -12.21 -2.33
N PRO A 774 -4.86 -12.45 -3.54
CA PRO A 774 -5.10 -11.40 -4.54
C PRO A 774 -5.82 -10.20 -3.93
N SER A 775 -5.33 -8.99 -4.18
CA SER A 775 -5.82 -7.78 -3.50
C SER A 775 -7.30 -7.47 -3.78
N ALA A 776 -7.84 -7.94 -4.91
CA ALA A 776 -9.27 -7.88 -5.23
C ALA A 776 -10.15 -8.79 -4.34
N LEU A 777 -9.62 -9.92 -3.84
CA LEU A 777 -10.36 -10.85 -2.98
C LEU A 777 -10.36 -10.43 -1.50
N VAL A 778 -9.46 -9.54 -1.10
CA VAL A 778 -9.35 -9.12 0.31
C VAL A 778 -10.57 -8.30 0.77
N PRO A 779 -11.05 -7.25 0.07
CA PRO A 779 -12.26 -6.51 0.48
C PRO A 779 -13.53 -7.36 0.70
N PRO A 780 -13.93 -8.31 -0.17
CA PRO A 780 -15.09 -9.16 0.12
C PRO A 780 -14.85 -10.12 1.30
N ILE A 781 -13.66 -10.73 1.42
CA ILE A 781 -13.31 -11.61 2.55
C ILE A 781 -13.40 -10.87 3.89
N LEU A 782 -12.88 -9.64 3.96
CA LEU A 782 -12.96 -8.80 5.17
C LEU A 782 -14.40 -8.47 5.56
N ARG A 783 -15.27 -8.13 4.59
CA ARG A 783 -16.69 -7.83 4.84
C ARG A 783 -17.44 -9.05 5.38
N VAL A 784 -17.25 -10.22 4.77
CA VAL A 784 -17.89 -11.47 5.21
C VAL A 784 -17.37 -11.91 6.60
N ALA A 785 -16.07 -11.74 6.88
CA ALA A 785 -15.50 -12.03 8.20
C ALA A 785 -16.02 -11.06 9.29
N GLN A 786 -16.19 -9.77 8.99
CA GLN A 786 -16.75 -8.81 9.94
C GLN A 786 -18.25 -9.03 10.18
N ALA A 787 -19.02 -9.33 9.13
CA ALA A 787 -20.46 -9.58 9.25
C ALA A 787 -20.82 -11.00 9.74
N SER A 788 -19.85 -11.88 10.02
CA SER A 788 -20.09 -13.33 10.15
C SER A 788 -21.15 -13.72 11.19
N LEU A 789 -21.23 -13.01 12.32
CA LEU A 789 -22.27 -13.21 13.33
C LEU A 789 -23.66 -12.80 12.82
N TYR A 790 -23.76 -11.65 12.15
CA TYR A 790 -25.03 -11.13 11.66
C TYR A 790 -25.54 -11.94 10.45
N ILE A 791 -24.64 -12.42 9.59
CA ILE A 791 -24.95 -13.45 8.57
C ILE A 791 -25.51 -14.71 9.24
N TYR A 792 -24.87 -15.21 10.30
CA TYR A 792 -25.38 -16.37 11.05
C TYR A 792 -26.78 -16.13 11.64
N LEU A 793 -27.08 -14.91 12.10
CA LEU A 793 -28.40 -14.59 12.64
C LEU A 793 -29.49 -14.44 11.55
N VAL A 794 -29.21 -13.78 10.42
CA VAL A 794 -30.26 -13.43 9.43
C VAL A 794 -30.41 -14.38 8.25
N HIS A 795 -29.48 -15.31 7.98
CA HIS A 795 -29.66 -16.25 6.87
C HIS A 795 -30.93 -17.12 7.01
N TRP A 796 -31.35 -17.43 8.24
CA TRP A 796 -32.61 -18.12 8.51
C TRP A 796 -33.87 -17.30 8.17
N LEU A 797 -33.81 -15.97 8.17
CA LEU A 797 -34.91 -15.13 7.63
C LEU A 797 -35.00 -15.26 6.12
N VAL A 798 -33.85 -15.21 5.43
CA VAL A 798 -33.78 -15.30 3.97
C VAL A 798 -34.27 -16.68 3.50
N LEU A 799 -33.89 -17.74 4.21
CA LEU A 799 -34.37 -19.11 4.02
C LEU A 799 -35.86 -19.30 4.39
N GLY A 800 -36.50 -18.34 5.06
CA GLY A 800 -37.94 -18.34 5.31
C GLY A 800 -38.77 -17.63 4.22
N VAL A 801 -38.11 -17.03 3.22
CA VAL A 801 -38.74 -16.17 2.20
C VAL A 801 -38.29 -16.50 0.76
N LEU A 802 -37.10 -17.07 0.57
CA LEU A 802 -36.55 -17.42 -0.74
C LEU A 802 -36.25 -18.91 -0.88
N ASP A 803 -36.43 -19.45 -2.08
CA ASP A 803 -36.06 -20.80 -2.45
C ASP A 803 -34.55 -21.08 -2.30
N TYR A 804 -34.23 -22.33 -1.98
CA TYR A 804 -32.86 -22.82 -1.78
C TYR A 804 -31.98 -22.68 -3.03
N GLY A 805 -30.76 -22.17 -2.85
CA GLY A 805 -29.75 -22.06 -3.91
C GLY A 805 -28.90 -20.78 -3.88
N TRP A 806 -28.30 -20.44 -5.01
CA TRP A 806 -27.40 -19.28 -5.18
C TRP A 806 -28.05 -17.94 -4.78
N THR A 807 -29.34 -17.77 -5.05
CA THR A 807 -30.14 -16.59 -4.67
C THR A 807 -30.19 -16.43 -3.16
N ALA A 808 -30.64 -17.46 -2.43
CA ALA A 808 -30.68 -17.46 -0.98
C ALA A 808 -29.29 -17.29 -0.35
N LEU A 809 -28.23 -17.87 -0.95
CA LEU A 809 -26.84 -17.67 -0.50
C LEU A 809 -26.42 -16.19 -0.59
N ILE A 810 -26.57 -15.58 -1.77
CA ILE A 810 -26.15 -14.20 -2.02
C ILE A 810 -26.96 -13.23 -1.16
N VAL A 811 -28.28 -13.42 -1.06
CA VAL A 811 -29.16 -12.56 -0.25
C VAL A 811 -28.87 -12.75 1.25
N SER A 812 -28.55 -13.95 1.73
CA SER A 812 -28.14 -14.18 3.12
C SER A 812 -26.85 -13.45 3.49
N LEU A 813 -25.84 -13.49 2.61
CA LEU A 813 -24.59 -12.78 2.79
C LEU A 813 -24.80 -11.26 2.76
N ALA A 814 -25.58 -10.76 1.80
CA ALA A 814 -25.90 -9.34 1.65
C ALA A 814 -26.70 -8.81 2.85
N ALA A 815 -27.76 -9.51 3.26
CA ALA A 815 -28.58 -9.15 4.42
C ALA A 815 -27.74 -9.08 5.69
N GLY A 816 -26.88 -10.09 5.96
CA GLY A 816 -26.02 -10.08 7.14
C GLY A 816 -25.02 -8.92 7.17
N ILE A 817 -24.47 -8.53 6.01
CA ILE A 817 -23.60 -7.35 5.87
C ILE A 817 -24.39 -6.05 6.10
N VAL A 818 -25.62 -5.93 5.58
CA VAL A 818 -26.49 -4.77 5.81
C VAL A 818 -26.88 -4.67 7.29
N THR A 819 -27.29 -5.76 7.92
CA THR A 819 -27.63 -5.80 9.35
C THR A 819 -26.42 -5.45 10.23
N PHE A 820 -25.23 -5.96 9.92
CA PHE A 820 -23.98 -5.59 10.61
C PHE A 820 -23.72 -4.07 10.56
N HIS A 821 -23.84 -3.45 9.38
CA HIS A 821 -23.63 -2.01 9.24
C HIS A 821 -24.74 -1.17 9.88
N ALA A 822 -26.01 -1.61 9.82
CA ALA A 822 -27.12 -0.96 10.51
C ALA A 822 -26.93 -1.00 12.03
N VAL A 823 -26.61 -2.18 12.58
CA VAL A 823 -26.36 -2.37 14.01
C VAL A 823 -25.18 -1.51 14.47
N ARG A 824 -24.00 -1.54 13.82
CA ARG A 824 -22.86 -0.70 14.25
C ARG A 824 -23.15 0.80 14.21
N ARG A 825 -24.04 1.28 13.32
CA ARG A 825 -24.49 2.68 13.29
C ARG A 825 -25.43 3.03 14.46
N LEU A 826 -26.30 2.10 14.85
CA LEU A 826 -27.28 2.29 15.93
C LEU A 826 -26.72 1.99 17.33
N GLN A 827 -25.69 1.15 17.42
CA GLN A 827 -25.09 0.64 18.66
C GLN A 827 -24.67 1.74 19.66
N PRO A 828 -24.10 2.90 19.27
CA PRO A 828 -23.82 3.99 20.21
C PRO A 828 -25.08 4.57 20.84
N GLY A 829 -26.15 4.72 20.06
CA GLY A 829 -27.46 5.18 20.54
C GLY A 829 -28.15 4.16 21.44
N VAL A 830 -28.09 2.87 21.07
CA VAL A 830 -28.70 1.76 21.84
C VAL A 830 -27.95 1.53 23.16
N LEU A 831 -26.61 1.49 23.17
CA LEU A 831 -25.86 1.44 24.44
C LEU A 831 -26.02 2.73 25.25
N GLY A 832 -26.13 3.90 24.60
CA GLY A 832 -26.46 5.16 25.26
C GLY A 832 -27.83 5.12 25.96
N MET A 833 -28.84 4.56 25.30
CA MET A 833 -30.19 4.40 25.83
C MET A 833 -30.25 3.34 26.95
N ILE A 834 -29.60 2.18 26.78
CA ILE A 834 -29.55 1.13 27.80
C ILE A 834 -28.74 1.57 29.02
N THR A 835 -27.55 2.18 28.84
CA THR A 835 -26.77 2.71 29.98
C THR A 835 -27.44 3.94 30.60
N GLY A 836 -28.21 4.70 29.82
CA GLY A 836 -29.13 5.74 30.28
C GLY A 836 -30.24 5.17 31.16
N ALA A 837 -30.92 4.11 30.73
CA ALA A 837 -31.95 3.40 31.47
C ALA A 837 -31.39 2.73 32.74
N VAL A 838 -30.21 2.11 32.68
CA VAL A 838 -29.53 1.53 33.85
C VAL A 838 -29.04 2.62 34.83
N LYS A 839 -28.58 3.78 34.34
CA LYS A 839 -28.30 4.96 35.19
C LYS A 839 -29.59 5.56 35.76
N ALA A 840 -30.69 5.59 35.01
CA ALA A 840 -31.98 6.07 35.48
C ALA A 840 -32.56 5.12 36.54
N GLY A 841 -32.50 3.80 36.33
CA GLY A 841 -32.85 2.77 37.30
C GLY A 841 -31.99 2.86 38.57
N ARG A 842 -30.66 3.00 38.45
CA ARG A 842 -29.78 3.25 39.60
C ARG A 842 -30.10 4.57 40.31
N ARG A 843 -30.40 5.65 39.59
CA ARG A 843 -30.81 6.95 40.16
C ARG A 843 -32.19 6.91 40.80
N TYR A 844 -33.11 6.10 40.27
CA TYR A 844 -34.44 5.87 40.82
C TYR A 844 -34.32 5.07 42.13
N LEU A 845 -33.59 3.96 42.10
CA LEU A 845 -33.27 3.16 43.28
C LEU A 845 -32.50 3.99 44.33
N SER A 846 -31.51 4.82 43.95
CA SER A 846 -30.77 5.66 44.90
C SER A 846 -31.55 6.88 45.39
N ARG A 847 -32.55 7.38 44.65
CA ARG A 847 -33.51 8.38 45.14
C ARG A 847 -34.55 7.78 46.08
N ARG A 848 -34.86 6.48 45.93
CA ARG A 848 -35.69 5.70 46.88
C ARG A 848 -34.88 5.18 48.08
N ALA A 849 -33.56 5.11 47.96
CA ALA A 849 -32.59 4.74 49.00
C ALA A 849 -31.79 5.95 49.52
N ALA A 850 -32.51 7.05 49.78
CA ALA A 850 -32.09 8.19 50.59
C ALA A 850 -33.18 8.42 51.67
N PRO A 851 -32.83 8.79 52.91
CA PRO A 851 -33.07 7.84 53.98
C PRO A 851 -34.42 7.94 54.69
N LEU A 852 -34.85 6.83 55.29
CA LEU A 852 -35.89 6.78 56.33
C LEU A 852 -35.39 7.38 57.66
N SER A 853 -34.90 8.63 57.62
CA SER A 853 -34.34 9.37 58.77
C SER A 853 -34.98 10.75 58.90
N ALA A 854 -36.31 10.81 58.81
CA ALA A 854 -37.11 12.03 58.93
C ALA A 854 -38.35 11.88 59.84
N VAL A 855 -38.42 10.80 60.64
CA VAL A 855 -39.42 10.63 61.71
C VAL A 855 -38.77 10.03 62.96
N THR A 856 -38.33 10.89 63.87
CA THR A 856 -38.13 10.56 65.28
C THR A 856 -38.68 11.71 66.13
N PRO A 857 -39.60 11.46 67.08
CA PRO A 857 -40.17 12.51 67.91
C PRO A 857 -39.17 13.01 68.96
N LYS A 858 -39.33 14.25 69.42
CA LYS A 858 -38.54 14.81 70.52
C LYS A 858 -38.87 14.10 71.84
N LEU A 859 -37.86 13.64 72.55
CA LEU A 859 -37.88 13.35 73.98
C LEU A 859 -36.69 14.06 74.67
N PRO A 860 -36.82 14.52 75.92
CA PRO A 860 -35.80 15.30 76.61
C PRO A 860 -34.65 14.44 77.17
N ALA A 861 -33.58 15.09 77.62
CA ALA A 861 -32.32 14.47 78.07
C ALA A 861 -32.22 14.32 79.61
N VAL A 862 -31.01 13.95 80.10
CA VAL A 862 -30.54 13.89 81.52
C VAL A 862 -30.89 12.59 82.27
N PRO A 863 -30.00 11.97 83.11
CA PRO A 863 -28.53 12.05 83.25
C PRO A 863 -27.80 10.66 83.17
N ALA A 864 -26.49 10.62 83.41
CA ALA A 864 -25.63 9.43 83.35
C ALA A 864 -25.43 8.67 84.68
N ARG A 865 -24.96 7.41 84.64
CA ARG A 865 -24.27 6.75 85.78
C ARG A 865 -23.32 5.58 85.43
N ARG A 866 -22.08 5.69 85.94
CA ARG A 866 -21.16 4.65 86.49
C ARG A 866 -20.68 3.42 85.67
N ALA A 867 -19.35 3.44 85.47
CA ALA A 867 -18.36 2.45 85.96
C ALA A 867 -18.02 1.16 85.14
N ARG A 868 -16.74 1.11 84.69
CA ARG A 868 -15.64 0.17 85.06
C ARG A 868 -15.94 -1.34 85.26
N PRO A 869 -14.94 -2.26 85.08
CA PRO A 869 -13.57 -2.12 84.53
C PRO A 869 -13.20 -3.33 83.62
N GLU A 870 -11.97 -3.86 83.37
CA GLU A 870 -10.53 -3.52 83.52
C GLU A 870 -9.73 -4.37 82.49
N ALA A 871 -8.39 -4.43 82.59
CA ALA A 871 -7.49 -5.54 82.18
C ALA A 871 -7.23 -5.86 80.67
N ASP A 872 -6.01 -5.99 80.11
CA ASP A 872 -4.64 -5.42 80.28
C ASP A 872 -3.63 -6.30 79.48
N ARG A 873 -2.51 -5.71 79.06
CA ARG A 873 -1.20 -6.31 78.67
C ARG A 873 -1.06 -7.26 77.46
N GLY A 874 0.03 -7.06 76.71
CA GLY A 874 0.42 -7.96 75.59
C GLY A 874 1.61 -7.57 74.70
N GLN A 875 2.39 -6.51 75.00
CA GLN A 875 3.56 -6.14 74.18
C GLN A 875 4.75 -7.10 74.34
N ARG A 876 5.45 -7.41 73.23
CA ARG A 876 6.92 -7.27 73.11
C ARG A 876 7.42 -7.40 71.66
N THR A 877 8.69 -7.04 71.45
CA THR A 877 9.30 -6.66 70.16
C THR A 877 10.61 -7.47 69.90
N PRO A 878 11.62 -7.07 69.09
CA PRO A 878 11.98 -7.86 67.89
C PRO A 878 13.50 -8.18 67.75
N VAL A 879 14.04 -8.12 66.52
CA VAL A 879 15.47 -8.13 66.08
C VAL A 879 16.21 -9.52 66.03
N PRO A 880 17.42 -9.68 65.43
CA PRO A 880 17.55 -10.60 64.29
C PRO A 880 18.76 -11.58 64.36
N GLY A 881 19.08 -12.26 63.25
CA GLY A 881 20.37 -12.96 63.08
C GLY A 881 20.54 -13.56 61.67
N ALA A 882 21.78 -13.60 61.17
CA ALA A 882 22.14 -14.26 59.91
C ALA A 882 23.03 -15.48 60.17
N GLY A 883 23.04 -16.44 59.25
CA GLY A 883 23.90 -17.63 59.34
C GLY A 883 24.00 -18.38 58.01
N SER A 884 25.23 -18.53 57.51
CA SER A 884 25.56 -19.29 56.30
C SER A 884 26.45 -20.47 56.70
N ALA A 885 26.11 -21.68 56.26
CA ALA A 885 27.06 -22.81 56.21
C ALA A 885 26.64 -23.83 55.15
N ALA A 886 27.64 -24.47 54.53
CA ALA A 886 27.47 -25.45 53.47
C ALA A 886 26.98 -26.82 53.96
N ARG A 887 26.22 -27.53 53.11
CA ARG A 887 26.78 -28.57 52.23
C ARG A 887 25.89 -28.83 51.03
#